data_AF-A0A5S3XVJ6-F1
#
_entry.id   AF-A0A5S3XVJ6-F1
#
_cell.length_a   1.000
_cell.length_b   1.000
_cell.length_c   1.000
_cell.angle_alpha   90.00
_cell.angle_beta   90.00
_cell.angle_gamma   90.00
#
_symmetry.space_group_name_H-M   'P 1'
#
loop_
_entity.id
_entity.type
_entity.pdbx_description
1 polymer ?
#
loop_
_entity_poly.entity_id
_entity_poly.type
_entity_poly.pdbx_seq_one_letter_code
_entity_poly.pdbx_strand_id
1 'polypeptide(L)'
;MAITGVVTNQGLAEAVKASSHQGWSIFPTRFGVSALIGELRPTRTTANTTWYDARITDQTVVSENTIQFVCTIPPQVVEIDQHIKEIYLFGENSTDKTEFLLAVGHPSEVITYFKDGSITLRMHVTLANIQASNIFEFKYAGHRSIEDHNTDDNAHQTLFGTLTDQIQALGETILIDGQLASGGSLYIDRDSGHCRVDSAKFYHQGVLYSVDEGELSVPLNGVTGIGIWINQALEEEEKQLIWGTRFNPRGQSYHEIHVVENGYLKTVVNGEIVREPVATAIVRYDRDANGSYIVHGLQANIKESGDNHYIVQVSDGKAHIDGVEIEQQRIVELKQEYDPDTVAITAEPHIFSPDEKGIMGISVFEQPLAAEYDIEVIYKKRQTLGIQRGQARGTKDLIVENLTKVHEISYGATVYHEGRDYRVIDSYIDWSPSGVEPPTGTLFTADVEYLRKETISQTKVSQAGFDFEGAIPHSQLLVSYHTMLPRKDALVITRTGHIERIKGRGDIRSLTSPKIPQGALKVADITQHWIPGVDPIIADSGVVAVQAQELNEMRRNIADLYDMVAVERVSRLANADDPRVTQGIFVDAFINDDQRDAGATQTAMVDTESQELTLAFDVHTIDTKTLSAEDAPQGISCLPYTLREAVSQNASTGSMKVNPYAAFEPIPASLTLTPSLDNWTIKTNLRTSISRSVITARQRLRASDFVRRFGSGSTANVTTGRTVTSRTSMRLEELPHLRSLRVSFDVKGFKPGEKIRNIYFGSVNVTNTVKEANLPVVDKVLQIGDNALLDTRPLFEGAQKSLTHWERSNPSPTGQLENERTAWSIGNGNIQYRLNSNSWAMLLSTGTFDNFDVTVRFTCPWGDNDRVGIVLARLNISGEEHTLSAIRNQDKGENDMRWAIVKDYRTPHSTDIHREKNDQVQNNNGANWSQFPQGVLIRVRRSGNIIECWTGEAGANQLSESSKYLINLETDDRLSVFRRPCSWGFGSFSQSHQVEVISHTNHGNLG
;
A
#
# COMPACT_ATOMS: atom_id res chain seq x y z
N MET A 1 -26.50 -43.21 -22.49
CA MET A 1 -26.61 -44.08 -23.69
C MET A 1 -26.28 -45.50 -23.26
N ALA A 2 -27.16 -46.46 -23.54
CA ALA A 2 -26.90 -47.86 -23.26
C ALA A 2 -26.40 -48.53 -24.56
N ILE A 3 -25.33 -49.30 -24.47
CA ILE A 3 -24.87 -50.17 -25.57
C ILE A 3 -25.46 -51.54 -25.30
N THR A 4 -26.35 -52.01 -26.16
CA THR A 4 -26.91 -53.36 -26.07
C THR A 4 -25.99 -54.30 -26.82
N GLY A 5 -25.40 -55.26 -26.10
CA GLY A 5 -24.44 -56.21 -26.67
C GLY A 5 -24.84 -57.67 -26.49
N VAL A 6 -24.34 -58.50 -27.39
CA VAL A 6 -24.46 -59.96 -27.34
C VAL A 6 -23.06 -60.57 -27.41
N VAL A 7 -22.79 -61.50 -26.50
CA VAL A 7 -21.57 -62.35 -26.55
C VAL A 7 -21.76 -63.38 -27.65
N THR A 8 -20.74 -63.56 -28.49
CA THR A 8 -20.82 -64.51 -29.61
C THR A 8 -20.77 -65.96 -29.10
N ASN A 9 -21.23 -66.91 -29.90
CA ASN A 9 -21.14 -68.34 -29.60
C ASN A 9 -19.67 -68.78 -29.43
N GLN A 10 -18.77 -68.16 -30.19
CA GLN A 10 -17.33 -68.42 -30.07
C GLN A 10 -16.79 -67.84 -28.76
N GLY A 11 -17.17 -66.61 -28.39
CA GLY A 11 -16.81 -66.01 -27.11
C GLY A 11 -17.33 -66.78 -25.90
N LEU A 12 -18.57 -67.28 -25.98
CA LEU A 12 -19.16 -68.13 -24.95
C LEU A 12 -18.47 -69.50 -24.87
N ALA A 13 -18.15 -70.13 -26.01
CA ALA A 13 -17.47 -71.42 -26.03
C ALA A 13 -16.07 -71.34 -25.41
N GLU A 14 -15.30 -70.29 -25.72
CA GLU A 14 -14.00 -70.05 -25.11
C GLU A 14 -14.11 -69.71 -23.62
N ALA A 15 -15.15 -68.97 -23.20
CA ALA A 15 -15.38 -68.67 -21.78
C ALA A 15 -15.70 -69.94 -20.96
N VAL A 16 -16.47 -70.87 -21.55
CA VAL A 16 -16.76 -72.17 -20.92
C VAL A 16 -15.51 -73.06 -20.86
N LYS A 17 -14.66 -73.06 -21.90
CA LYS A 17 -13.38 -73.80 -21.89
C LYS A 17 -12.44 -73.28 -20.80
N ALA A 18 -12.29 -71.96 -20.70
CA ALA A 18 -11.49 -71.31 -19.66
C ALA A 18 -12.04 -71.58 -18.25
N SER A 19 -13.37 -71.55 -18.06
CA SER A 19 -14.00 -71.86 -16.77
C SER A 19 -13.82 -73.32 -16.31
N SER A 20 -13.58 -74.24 -17.24
CA SER A 20 -13.51 -75.69 -16.95
C SER A 20 -12.08 -76.22 -16.78
N HIS A 21 -11.05 -75.41 -17.06
CA HIS A 21 -9.64 -75.80 -17.00
C HIS A 21 -8.84 -74.81 -16.16
N GLN A 22 -8.25 -75.29 -15.06
CA GLN A 22 -7.44 -74.45 -14.17
C GLN A 22 -6.21 -73.92 -14.92
N GLY A 23 -6.04 -72.59 -14.93
CA GLY A 23 -4.94 -71.89 -15.63
C GLY A 23 -5.25 -71.50 -17.08
N TRP A 24 -6.46 -71.73 -17.58
CA TRP A 24 -6.89 -71.23 -18.89
C TRP A 24 -7.67 -69.94 -18.76
N SER A 25 -7.25 -68.93 -19.51
CA SER A 25 -7.89 -67.61 -19.48
C SER A 25 -8.05 -66.98 -20.86
N ILE A 26 -8.98 -66.04 -20.95
CA ILE A 26 -9.22 -65.19 -22.12
C ILE A 26 -8.53 -63.86 -21.90
N PHE A 27 -7.77 -63.42 -22.90
CA PHE A 27 -7.07 -62.13 -22.91
C PHE A 27 -7.80 -61.14 -23.82
N PRO A 28 -8.46 -60.08 -23.31
CA PRO A 28 -9.03 -59.03 -24.15
C PRO A 28 -7.90 -58.30 -24.91
N THR A 29 -8.00 -58.19 -26.24
CA THR A 29 -6.92 -57.66 -27.09
C THR A 29 -7.20 -56.25 -27.59
N ARG A 30 -8.32 -56.06 -28.29
CA ARG A 30 -8.67 -54.81 -28.98
C ARG A 30 -10.18 -54.65 -29.13
N PHE A 31 -10.59 -53.42 -29.44
CA PHE A 31 -11.93 -53.09 -29.84
C PHE A 31 -11.93 -52.49 -31.25
N GLY A 32 -13.07 -52.58 -31.94
CA GLY A 32 -13.26 -51.96 -33.25
C GLY A 32 -14.62 -51.31 -33.39
N VAL A 33 -14.74 -50.27 -34.21
CA VAL A 33 -15.99 -49.53 -34.45
C VAL A 33 -16.31 -49.45 -35.94
N SER A 34 -17.60 -49.56 -36.26
CA SER A 34 -18.13 -49.56 -37.63
C SER A 34 -19.22 -48.51 -37.82
N ALA A 35 -19.28 -47.94 -39.04
CA ALA A 35 -20.32 -47.03 -39.48
C ALA A 35 -21.51 -47.75 -40.15
N LEU A 36 -21.38 -49.06 -40.36
CA LEU A 36 -22.41 -49.95 -40.90
C LEU A 36 -23.10 -50.70 -39.76
N ILE A 37 -24.42 -50.84 -39.86
CA ILE A 37 -25.22 -51.63 -38.92
C ILE A 37 -25.25 -53.09 -39.38
N GLY A 38 -24.82 -54.01 -38.50
CA GLY A 38 -24.92 -55.46 -38.70
C GLY A 38 -26.10 -56.08 -37.94
N GLU A 39 -26.31 -57.39 -38.10
CA GLU A 39 -27.26 -58.14 -37.26
C GLU A 39 -26.64 -58.47 -35.89
N LEU A 40 -27.39 -58.21 -34.80
CA LEU A 40 -26.99 -58.53 -33.43
C LEU A 40 -27.37 -59.99 -33.09
N ARG A 41 -26.57 -60.96 -33.54
CA ARG A 41 -26.81 -62.40 -33.31
C ARG A 41 -25.59 -63.09 -32.68
N PRO A 42 -25.79 -64.03 -31.74
CA PRO A 42 -24.69 -64.80 -31.14
C PRO A 42 -23.87 -65.63 -32.14
N THR A 43 -24.46 -66.06 -33.26
CA THR A 43 -23.80 -66.94 -34.26
C THR A 43 -22.73 -66.24 -35.10
N ARG A 44 -22.48 -64.96 -34.89
CA ARG A 44 -21.57 -64.15 -35.71
C ARG A 44 -20.10 -64.42 -35.37
N THR A 45 -19.28 -64.61 -36.40
CA THR A 45 -17.85 -64.92 -36.27
C THR A 45 -16.93 -63.84 -36.84
N THR A 46 -17.45 -62.83 -37.54
CA THR A 46 -16.67 -61.75 -38.18
C THR A 46 -17.26 -60.36 -37.91
N ALA A 47 -16.38 -59.35 -37.83
CA ALA A 47 -16.75 -57.93 -37.76
C ALA A 47 -17.06 -57.36 -39.15
N ASN A 48 -17.88 -56.30 -39.23
CA ASN A 48 -17.99 -55.49 -40.44
C ASN A 48 -16.72 -54.63 -40.63
N THR A 49 -16.60 -53.95 -41.76
CA THR A 49 -15.52 -53.00 -42.01
C THR A 49 -15.45 -51.95 -40.90
N THR A 50 -14.42 -52.04 -40.06
CA THR A 50 -14.13 -51.08 -38.99
C THR A 50 -13.39 -49.89 -39.57
N TRP A 51 -13.84 -48.68 -39.26
CA TRP A 51 -13.12 -47.45 -39.63
C TRP A 51 -12.11 -47.04 -38.56
N TYR A 52 -12.21 -47.61 -37.35
CA TYR A 52 -11.19 -47.48 -36.31
C TYR A 52 -11.16 -48.75 -35.45
N ASP A 53 -9.94 -49.18 -35.11
CA ASP A 53 -9.68 -50.24 -34.15
C ASP A 53 -8.42 -49.93 -33.34
N ALA A 54 -8.47 -50.26 -32.05
CA ALA A 54 -7.39 -49.97 -31.11
C ALA A 54 -7.39 -50.95 -29.94
N ARG A 55 -6.29 -51.02 -29.21
CA ARG A 55 -6.23 -51.77 -27.95
C ARG A 55 -7.19 -51.17 -26.93
N ILE A 56 -7.75 -52.02 -26.07
CA ILE A 56 -8.65 -51.60 -25.00
C ILE A 56 -7.89 -50.67 -24.05
N THR A 57 -8.49 -49.52 -23.72
CA THR A 57 -7.82 -48.43 -22.99
C THR A 57 -7.74 -48.71 -21.50
N ASP A 58 -8.83 -49.23 -20.91
CA ASP A 58 -8.92 -49.58 -19.50
C ASP A 58 -10.05 -50.60 -19.29
N GLN A 59 -10.03 -51.32 -18.17
CA GLN A 59 -11.07 -52.31 -17.86
C GLN A 59 -11.27 -52.46 -16.35
N THR A 60 -12.53 -52.60 -15.92
CA THR A 60 -12.89 -52.70 -14.51
C THR A 60 -13.92 -53.79 -14.28
N VAL A 61 -13.69 -54.63 -13.27
CA VAL A 61 -14.70 -55.60 -12.82
C VAL A 61 -15.78 -54.84 -12.06
N VAL A 62 -17.00 -54.84 -12.59
CA VAL A 62 -18.14 -54.12 -11.99
C VAL A 62 -18.91 -55.02 -11.03
N SER A 63 -18.96 -56.32 -11.31
CA SER A 63 -19.53 -57.35 -10.44
C SER A 63 -18.99 -58.73 -10.81
N GLU A 64 -19.32 -59.77 -10.03
CA GLU A 64 -18.85 -61.16 -10.27
C GLU A 64 -19.07 -61.66 -11.71
N ASN A 65 -20.09 -61.14 -12.39
CA ASN A 65 -20.50 -61.57 -13.72
C ASN A 65 -20.35 -60.47 -14.80
N THR A 66 -19.88 -59.26 -14.44
CA THR A 66 -19.84 -58.11 -15.37
C THR A 66 -18.47 -57.44 -15.37
N ILE A 67 -17.90 -57.28 -16.56
CA ILE A 67 -16.67 -56.50 -16.80
C ILE A 67 -17.00 -55.29 -17.66
N GLN A 68 -16.52 -54.13 -17.26
CA GLN A 68 -16.56 -52.91 -18.05
C GLN A 68 -15.26 -52.77 -18.84
N PHE A 69 -15.37 -52.56 -20.14
CA PHE A 69 -14.27 -52.18 -21.04
C PHE A 69 -14.40 -50.72 -21.44
N VAL A 70 -13.32 -49.96 -21.28
CA VAL A 70 -13.21 -48.56 -21.67
C VAL A 70 -12.49 -48.48 -23.01
N CYS A 71 -13.20 -47.96 -24.01
CA CYS A 71 -12.75 -47.88 -25.39
C CYS A 71 -12.69 -46.40 -25.79
N THR A 72 -11.49 -45.83 -25.90
CA THR A 72 -11.31 -44.41 -26.25
C THR A 72 -10.83 -44.24 -27.68
N ILE A 73 -11.49 -43.34 -28.41
CA ILE A 73 -11.08 -42.87 -29.73
C ILE A 73 -10.50 -41.45 -29.55
N PRO A 74 -9.20 -41.24 -29.82
CA PRO A 74 -8.55 -39.93 -29.70
C PRO A 74 -9.05 -38.97 -30.81
N PRO A 75 -8.75 -37.66 -30.75
CA PRO A 75 -9.08 -36.72 -31.83
C PRO A 75 -8.25 -37.01 -33.10
N GLN A 76 -8.74 -36.56 -34.24
CA GLN A 76 -8.09 -36.55 -35.56
C GLN A 76 -7.78 -37.93 -36.16
N VAL A 77 -8.55 -38.95 -35.79
CA VAL A 77 -8.41 -40.31 -36.33
C VAL A 77 -8.95 -40.45 -37.76
N VAL A 78 -9.93 -39.63 -38.11
CA VAL A 78 -10.56 -39.58 -39.45
C VAL A 78 -10.66 -38.13 -39.93
N GLU A 79 -10.60 -37.92 -41.25
CA GLU A 79 -10.60 -36.57 -41.85
C GLU A 79 -11.97 -35.86 -41.79
N ILE A 80 -13.05 -36.64 -41.60
CA ILE A 80 -14.44 -36.17 -41.51
C ILE A 80 -15.14 -36.81 -40.31
N ASP A 81 -16.19 -36.16 -39.80
CA ASP A 81 -17.02 -36.70 -38.73
C ASP A 81 -17.65 -38.03 -39.14
N GLN A 82 -17.63 -39.02 -38.24
CA GLN A 82 -17.99 -40.40 -38.56
C GLN A 82 -19.00 -40.95 -37.54
N HIS A 83 -19.92 -41.80 -38.01
CA HIS A 83 -20.90 -42.44 -37.12
C HIS A 83 -20.40 -43.77 -36.55
N ILE A 84 -20.66 -43.99 -35.26
CA ILE A 84 -20.50 -45.25 -34.55
C ILE A 84 -21.86 -45.93 -34.49
N LYS A 85 -22.05 -46.98 -35.29
CA LYS A 85 -23.29 -47.78 -35.32
C LYS A 85 -23.11 -49.17 -34.73
N GLU A 86 -21.89 -49.68 -34.69
CA GLU A 86 -21.60 -51.00 -34.13
C GLU A 86 -20.19 -51.02 -33.53
N ILE A 87 -20.04 -51.75 -32.43
CA ILE A 87 -18.78 -51.87 -31.67
C ILE A 87 -18.47 -53.36 -31.47
N TYR A 88 -17.21 -53.74 -31.64
CA TYR A 88 -16.71 -55.10 -31.51
C TYR A 88 -15.66 -55.18 -30.42
N LEU A 89 -15.67 -56.28 -29.66
CA LEU A 89 -14.63 -56.63 -28.69
C LEU A 89 -13.98 -57.94 -29.11
N PHE A 90 -12.65 -58.00 -29.09
CA PHE A 90 -11.86 -59.17 -29.44
C PHE A 90 -11.14 -59.73 -28.21
N GLY A 91 -10.99 -61.05 -28.17
CA GLY A 91 -10.25 -61.76 -27.14
C GLY A 91 -9.30 -62.79 -27.75
N GLU A 92 -8.25 -63.14 -27.04
CA GLU A 92 -7.24 -64.12 -27.41
C GLU A 92 -7.25 -65.25 -26.38
N ASN A 93 -7.21 -66.51 -26.84
CA ASN A 93 -7.07 -67.64 -25.94
C ASN A 93 -5.62 -67.76 -25.45
N SER A 94 -5.45 -67.96 -24.14
CA SER A 94 -4.16 -68.09 -23.48
C SER A 94 -3.24 -69.19 -24.02
N THR A 95 -3.80 -70.29 -24.51
CA THR A 95 -3.08 -71.51 -24.88
C THR A 95 -2.65 -71.52 -26.34
N ASP A 96 -3.56 -71.20 -27.28
CA ASP A 96 -3.29 -71.28 -28.73
C ASP A 96 -2.99 -69.91 -29.37
N LYS A 97 -3.09 -68.82 -28.60
CA LYS A 97 -2.89 -67.43 -29.06
C LYS A 97 -3.79 -67.03 -30.22
N THR A 98 -4.92 -67.72 -30.42
CA THR A 98 -5.88 -67.39 -31.49
C THR A 98 -6.81 -66.26 -31.05
N GLU A 99 -6.95 -65.22 -31.88
CA GLU A 99 -7.90 -64.12 -31.65
C GLU A 99 -9.30 -64.52 -32.15
N PHE A 100 -10.32 -64.23 -31.35
CA PHE A 100 -11.72 -64.46 -31.68
C PHE A 100 -12.59 -63.25 -31.32
N LEU A 101 -13.74 -63.15 -31.97
CA LEU A 101 -14.72 -62.10 -31.71
C LEU A 101 -15.48 -62.44 -30.41
N LEU A 102 -15.23 -61.68 -29.35
CA LEU A 102 -15.80 -61.92 -28.02
C LEU A 102 -17.26 -61.44 -27.92
N ALA A 103 -17.51 -60.20 -28.32
CA ALA A 103 -18.83 -59.58 -28.22
C ALA A 103 -19.07 -58.52 -29.31
N VAL A 104 -20.35 -58.30 -29.62
CA VAL A 104 -20.83 -57.28 -30.54
C VAL A 104 -21.86 -56.42 -29.85
N GLY A 105 -21.76 -55.08 -29.99
CA GLY A 105 -22.65 -54.12 -29.36
C GLY A 105 -23.21 -53.08 -30.31
N HIS A 106 -24.48 -52.73 -30.14
CA HIS A 106 -25.14 -51.61 -30.80
C HIS A 106 -25.43 -50.50 -29.78
N PRO A 107 -25.04 -49.24 -30.06
CA PRO A 107 -25.51 -48.12 -29.26
C PRO A 107 -27.02 -47.92 -29.48
N SER A 108 -27.75 -47.55 -28.43
CA SER A 108 -29.20 -47.32 -28.49
C SER A 108 -29.62 -46.23 -29.47
N GLU A 109 -28.70 -45.33 -29.82
CA GLU A 109 -28.84 -44.28 -30.83
C GLU A 109 -27.52 -44.16 -31.61
N VAL A 110 -27.56 -43.61 -32.83
CA VAL A 110 -26.34 -43.39 -33.61
C VAL A 110 -25.45 -42.38 -32.90
N ILE A 111 -24.22 -42.78 -32.55
CA ILE A 111 -23.24 -41.89 -31.93
C ILE A 111 -22.41 -41.24 -33.02
N THR A 112 -22.22 -39.93 -32.97
CA THR A 112 -21.33 -39.20 -33.89
C THR A 112 -19.99 -38.95 -33.22
N TYR A 113 -18.91 -39.43 -33.84
CA TYR A 113 -17.55 -39.02 -33.52
C TYR A 113 -17.21 -37.76 -34.32
N PHE A 114 -16.82 -36.70 -33.61
CA PHE A 114 -16.35 -35.45 -34.20
C PHE A 114 -14.83 -35.50 -34.38
N LYS A 115 -14.33 -35.15 -35.57
CA LYS A 115 -12.90 -35.27 -35.89
C LYS A 115 -11.97 -34.50 -34.95
N ASP A 116 -12.43 -33.38 -34.38
CA ASP A 116 -11.62 -32.54 -33.49
C ASP A 116 -11.82 -32.92 -32.00
N GLY A 117 -12.63 -33.95 -31.72
CA GLY A 117 -12.95 -34.40 -30.37
C GLY A 117 -12.52 -35.84 -30.09
N SER A 118 -12.34 -36.15 -28.81
CA SER A 118 -12.20 -37.54 -28.34
C SER A 118 -13.54 -38.08 -27.85
N ILE A 119 -13.80 -39.37 -28.04
CA ILE A 119 -14.95 -40.04 -27.44
C ILE A 119 -14.51 -41.29 -26.67
N THR A 120 -15.08 -41.47 -25.47
CA THR A 120 -14.86 -42.65 -24.64
C THR A 120 -16.15 -43.44 -24.51
N LEU A 121 -16.11 -44.69 -24.92
CA LEU A 121 -17.22 -45.64 -24.87
C LEU A 121 -16.97 -46.62 -23.72
N ARG A 122 -17.95 -46.78 -22.83
CA ARG A 122 -17.89 -47.76 -21.73
C ARG A 122 -18.83 -48.92 -22.06
N MET A 123 -18.28 -50.09 -22.34
CA MET A 123 -19.04 -51.29 -22.66
C MET A 123 -19.08 -52.22 -21.46
N HIS A 124 -20.28 -52.59 -21.01
CA HIS A 124 -20.47 -53.61 -19.98
C HIS A 124 -20.74 -54.95 -20.65
N VAL A 125 -19.90 -55.94 -20.40
CA VAL A 125 -20.10 -57.31 -20.85
C VAL A 125 -20.46 -58.15 -19.64
N THR A 126 -21.67 -58.71 -19.66
CA THR A 126 -22.18 -59.58 -18.61
C THR A 126 -22.25 -61.02 -19.12
N LEU A 127 -21.63 -61.96 -18.40
CA LEU A 127 -21.70 -63.39 -18.68
C LEU A 127 -22.66 -64.05 -17.68
N ALA A 128 -23.71 -64.71 -18.18
CA ALA A 128 -24.66 -65.40 -17.32
C ALA A 128 -24.09 -66.73 -16.83
N ASN A 129 -24.23 -67.02 -15.52
CA ASN A 129 -23.85 -68.28 -14.85
C ASN A 129 -22.35 -68.62 -14.87
N ILE A 130 -21.48 -67.64 -15.08
CA ILE A 130 -20.03 -67.81 -15.16
C ILE A 130 -19.36 -66.62 -14.45
N GLN A 131 -18.48 -66.87 -13.46
CA GLN A 131 -17.73 -65.80 -12.79
C GLN A 131 -16.67 -65.23 -13.74
N ALA A 132 -16.95 -64.05 -14.30
CA ALA A 132 -16.12 -63.41 -15.29
C ALA A 132 -14.73 -63.04 -14.73
N SER A 133 -14.63 -62.72 -13.44
CA SER A 133 -13.38 -62.36 -12.77
C SER A 133 -12.30 -63.46 -12.80
N ASN A 134 -12.70 -64.73 -12.93
CA ASN A 134 -11.78 -65.87 -12.85
C ASN A 134 -11.34 -66.41 -14.23
N ILE A 135 -11.94 -65.87 -15.30
CA ILE A 135 -11.75 -66.37 -16.67
C ILE A 135 -10.99 -65.39 -17.53
N PHE A 136 -11.13 -64.09 -17.27
CA PHE A 136 -10.34 -63.08 -17.94
C PHE A 136 -9.03 -62.88 -17.16
N GLU A 137 -7.92 -63.17 -17.82
CA GLU A 137 -6.58 -62.84 -17.34
C GLU A 137 -6.09 -61.67 -18.18
N PHE A 138 -5.32 -60.77 -17.60
CA PHE A 138 -4.98 -59.50 -18.25
C PHE A 138 -3.48 -59.43 -18.47
N LYS A 139 -3.06 -59.44 -19.74
CA LYS A 139 -1.66 -59.18 -20.09
C LYS A 139 -1.40 -57.68 -20.03
N TYR A 140 -0.75 -57.21 -18.98
CA TYR A 140 -0.20 -55.85 -18.91
C TYR A 140 1.03 -55.74 -19.82
N ALA A 141 0.80 -55.72 -21.14
CA ALA A 141 1.86 -55.48 -22.12
C ALA A 141 2.07 -53.97 -22.25
N GLY A 142 2.75 -53.36 -21.28
CA GLY A 142 3.16 -51.95 -21.37
C GLY A 142 3.39 -51.23 -20.04
N HIS A 143 2.92 -51.78 -18.93
CA HIS A 143 3.17 -51.22 -17.60
C HIS A 143 3.75 -52.32 -16.73
N ARG A 144 5.03 -52.18 -16.37
CA ARG A 144 5.55 -52.89 -15.20
C ARG A 144 4.69 -52.46 -14.02
N SER A 145 4.23 -53.40 -13.21
CA SER A 145 3.54 -53.06 -11.98
C SER A 145 4.46 -52.12 -11.17
N ILE A 146 3.88 -51.20 -10.39
CA ILE A 146 4.67 -50.32 -9.52
C ILE A 146 5.55 -51.14 -8.58
N GLU A 147 5.12 -52.34 -8.23
CA GLU A 147 5.86 -53.31 -7.41
C GLU A 147 7.05 -53.92 -8.17
N ASP A 148 6.92 -54.24 -9.47
CA ASP A 148 8.03 -54.73 -10.31
C ASP A 148 9.01 -53.63 -10.75
N HIS A 149 8.55 -52.38 -10.84
CA HIS A 149 9.38 -51.20 -11.14
C HIS A 149 10.18 -50.73 -9.92
N ASN A 150 9.68 -50.99 -8.71
CA ASN A 150 10.36 -50.71 -7.44
C ASN A 150 11.30 -51.83 -7.00
N THR A 151 11.33 -52.98 -7.69
CA THR A 151 12.17 -54.13 -7.37
C THR A 151 13.26 -54.41 -8.41
N ASP A 152 13.35 -53.63 -9.48
CA ASP A 152 14.44 -53.68 -10.46
C ASP A 152 15.44 -52.54 -10.22
N ASP A 153 16.61 -52.90 -9.68
CA ASP A 153 17.72 -51.99 -9.34
C ASP A 153 18.23 -51.16 -10.54
N ASN A 154 17.89 -51.56 -11.78
CA ASN A 154 18.31 -50.87 -13.01
C ASN A 154 17.18 -50.12 -13.73
N ALA A 155 15.92 -50.17 -13.25
CA ALA A 155 14.76 -49.63 -13.97
C ALA A 155 14.81 -48.12 -14.21
N HIS A 156 15.56 -47.38 -13.40
CA HIS A 156 15.70 -45.94 -13.51
C HIS A 156 17.10 -45.47 -13.94
N GLN A 157 18.04 -46.34 -14.32
CA GLN A 157 19.40 -45.88 -14.61
C GLN A 157 19.49 -44.89 -15.78
N THR A 158 18.64 -45.03 -16.80
CA THR A 158 18.59 -44.07 -17.92
C THR A 158 17.89 -42.76 -17.55
N LEU A 159 16.86 -42.80 -16.70
CA LEU A 159 16.12 -41.61 -16.26
C LEU A 159 16.90 -40.85 -15.18
N PHE A 160 17.48 -41.55 -14.21
CA PHE A 160 18.50 -41.02 -13.30
C PHE A 160 19.74 -40.60 -14.07
N GLY A 161 20.18 -41.29 -15.12
CA GLY A 161 21.31 -40.84 -15.95
C GLY A 161 21.01 -39.47 -16.57
N THR A 162 19.90 -39.33 -17.30
CA THR A 162 19.52 -38.03 -17.89
C THR A 162 19.16 -36.95 -16.88
N LEU A 163 18.54 -37.30 -15.74
CA LEU A 163 18.19 -36.35 -14.70
C LEU A 163 19.43 -35.97 -13.88
N THR A 164 20.35 -36.90 -13.62
CA THR A 164 21.65 -36.63 -12.98
C THR A 164 22.53 -35.84 -13.91
N ASP A 165 22.55 -36.11 -15.22
CA ASP A 165 23.26 -35.29 -16.21
C ASP A 165 22.65 -33.89 -16.31
N GLN A 166 21.33 -33.75 -16.21
CA GLN A 166 20.66 -32.44 -16.17
C GLN A 166 20.87 -31.71 -14.85
N ILE A 167 20.82 -32.39 -13.71
CA ILE A 167 21.10 -31.84 -12.37
C ILE A 167 22.59 -31.52 -12.24
N GLN A 168 23.47 -32.32 -12.83
CA GLN A 168 24.90 -32.10 -12.92
C GLN A 168 25.18 -30.91 -13.82
N ALA A 169 24.54 -30.79 -14.99
CA ALA A 169 24.67 -29.62 -15.85
C ALA A 169 24.13 -28.34 -15.17
N LEU A 170 23.01 -28.43 -14.43
CA LEU A 170 22.46 -27.31 -13.67
C LEU A 170 23.38 -26.95 -12.47
N GLY A 171 23.92 -27.97 -11.81
CA GLY A 171 24.87 -27.85 -10.71
C GLY A 171 26.20 -27.26 -11.15
N GLU A 172 26.78 -27.70 -12.27
CA GLU A 172 28.02 -27.19 -12.88
C GLU A 172 27.85 -25.76 -13.42
N THR A 173 26.61 -25.34 -13.73
CA THR A 173 26.30 -23.95 -14.10
C THR A 173 26.25 -23.03 -12.88
N ILE A 174 25.96 -23.55 -11.68
CA ILE A 174 25.72 -22.76 -10.46
C ILE A 174 26.88 -22.87 -9.46
N LEU A 175 27.54 -24.03 -9.37
CA LEU A 175 28.58 -24.39 -8.42
C LEU A 175 29.82 -24.89 -9.15
N ILE A 176 31.00 -24.49 -8.66
CA ILE A 176 32.29 -24.87 -9.23
C ILE A 176 32.78 -26.15 -8.54
N ASP A 177 33.33 -27.10 -9.31
CA ASP A 177 33.92 -28.33 -8.77
C ASP A 177 35.01 -28.00 -7.73
N GLY A 178 34.87 -28.56 -6.51
CA GLY A 178 35.77 -28.28 -5.40
C GLY A 178 35.35 -27.12 -4.49
N GLN A 179 34.12 -26.61 -4.58
CA GLN A 179 33.60 -25.52 -3.74
C GLN A 179 32.66 -26.03 -2.63
N LEU A 180 32.59 -25.30 -1.51
CA LEU A 180 31.56 -25.50 -0.49
C LEU A 180 30.21 -24.91 -0.95
N ALA A 181 29.15 -25.69 -0.84
CA ALA A 181 27.78 -25.23 -1.10
C ALA A 181 27.12 -24.62 0.15
N SER A 182 27.46 -25.10 1.34
CA SER A 182 26.98 -24.57 2.62
C SER A 182 27.81 -25.08 3.80
N GLY A 183 27.92 -24.33 4.90
CA GLY A 183 28.68 -24.72 6.09
C GLY A 183 30.19 -24.50 5.96
N GLY A 184 31.00 -25.14 6.82
CA GLY A 184 32.46 -25.04 6.78
C GLY A 184 33.03 -23.76 7.37
N SER A 185 32.31 -23.14 8.31
CA SER A 185 32.80 -22.01 9.10
C SER A 185 34.04 -22.42 9.91
N LEU A 186 35.03 -21.52 9.95
CA LEU A 186 36.31 -21.78 10.60
C LEU A 186 36.48 -20.90 11.84
N TYR A 187 36.73 -21.52 12.99
CA TYR A 187 37.19 -20.84 14.20
C TYR A 187 38.67 -21.14 14.44
N ILE A 188 39.46 -20.10 14.74
CA ILE A 188 40.88 -20.23 15.07
C ILE A 188 41.13 -19.57 16.43
N ASP A 189 41.60 -20.35 17.39
CA ASP A 189 42.16 -19.85 18.64
C ASP A 189 43.60 -19.37 18.39
N ARG A 190 43.83 -18.08 18.62
CA ARG A 190 45.07 -17.38 18.28
C ARG A 190 46.18 -17.59 19.31
N ASP A 191 45.86 -18.06 20.51
CA ASP A 191 46.85 -18.30 21.56
C ASP A 191 47.43 -19.71 21.45
N SER A 192 46.60 -20.68 21.03
CA SER A 192 46.96 -22.10 20.95
C SER A 192 47.22 -22.61 19.53
N GLY A 193 46.76 -21.89 18.49
CA GLY A 193 46.78 -22.38 17.11
C GLY A 193 45.77 -23.51 16.86
N HIS A 194 44.84 -23.75 17.78
CA HIS A 194 43.77 -24.73 17.63
C HIS A 194 42.69 -24.20 16.70
N CYS A 195 42.26 -25.01 15.75
CA CYS A 195 41.31 -24.64 14.72
C CYS A 195 40.17 -25.64 14.65
N ARG A 196 38.94 -25.15 14.72
CA ARG A 196 37.72 -25.97 14.56
C ARG A 196 37.01 -25.55 13.28
N VAL A 197 36.67 -26.53 12.45
CA VAL A 197 35.88 -26.37 11.24
C VAL A 197 34.52 -27.01 11.47
N ASP A 198 33.45 -26.27 11.24
CA ASP A 198 32.09 -26.80 11.32
C ASP A 198 31.80 -27.76 10.15
N SER A 199 30.76 -28.58 10.29
CA SER A 199 30.32 -29.46 9.20
C SER A 199 29.93 -28.66 7.95
N ALA A 200 30.11 -29.27 6.78
CA ALA A 200 29.94 -28.61 5.50
C ALA A 200 29.37 -29.51 4.43
N LYS A 201 28.85 -28.89 3.37
CA LYS A 201 28.46 -29.54 2.12
C LYS A 201 29.46 -29.16 1.04
N PHE A 202 30.14 -30.15 0.48
CA PHE A 202 31.22 -29.98 -0.51
C PHE A 202 30.79 -30.53 -1.86
N TYR A 203 30.86 -29.71 -2.90
CA TYR A 203 30.48 -30.10 -4.25
C TYR A 203 31.69 -30.67 -5.01
N HIS A 204 31.56 -31.91 -5.50
CA HIS A 204 32.59 -32.56 -6.28
C HIS A 204 32.02 -33.48 -7.37
N GLN A 205 32.48 -33.32 -8.61
CA GLN A 205 32.09 -34.13 -9.77
C GLN A 205 30.57 -34.32 -9.91
N GLY A 206 29.81 -33.23 -9.84
CA GLY A 206 28.35 -33.28 -9.99
C GLY A 206 27.57 -33.63 -8.71
N VAL A 207 28.24 -34.05 -7.63
CA VAL A 207 27.59 -34.54 -6.40
C VAL A 207 27.96 -33.70 -5.18
N LEU A 208 26.99 -33.49 -4.29
CA LEU A 208 27.13 -32.69 -3.07
C LEU A 208 27.34 -33.61 -1.86
N TYR A 209 28.58 -33.69 -1.39
CA TYR A 209 29.00 -34.53 -0.28
C TYR A 209 28.84 -33.82 1.07
N SER A 210 28.46 -34.57 2.11
CA SER A 210 28.54 -34.11 3.50
C SER A 210 29.94 -34.33 4.05
N VAL A 211 30.50 -33.32 4.72
CA VAL A 211 31.75 -33.40 5.47
C VAL A 211 31.45 -33.04 6.93
N ASP A 212 31.79 -33.93 7.85
CA ASP A 212 31.58 -33.70 9.29
C ASP A 212 32.51 -32.59 9.82
N GLU A 213 32.24 -32.12 11.04
CA GLU A 213 33.11 -31.15 11.70
C GLU A 213 34.52 -31.71 11.94
N GLY A 214 35.53 -30.84 11.90
CA GLY A 214 36.93 -31.24 11.98
C GLY A 214 37.74 -30.35 12.91
N GLU A 215 38.64 -30.97 13.68
CA GLU A 215 39.62 -30.27 14.50
C GLU A 215 41.02 -30.39 13.90
N LEU A 216 41.71 -29.26 13.80
CA LEU A 216 42.99 -29.09 13.15
C LEU A 216 43.89 -28.16 13.98
N SER A 217 45.20 -28.22 13.76
CA SER A 217 46.14 -27.24 14.30
C SER A 217 46.75 -26.45 13.13
N VAL A 218 46.74 -25.13 13.26
CA VAL A 218 47.26 -24.19 12.25
C VAL A 218 48.44 -23.42 12.82
N PRO A 219 49.52 -23.22 12.04
CA PRO A 219 50.66 -22.45 12.50
C PRO A 219 50.30 -20.97 12.64
N LEU A 220 50.70 -20.35 13.76
CA LEU A 220 50.50 -18.92 14.03
C LEU A 220 51.43 -18.00 13.24
N ASN A 221 52.47 -18.56 12.58
CA ASN A 221 53.39 -17.85 11.69
C ASN A 221 53.51 -18.62 10.35
N GLY A 222 53.27 -17.94 9.24
CA GLY A 222 53.31 -18.50 7.89
C GLY A 222 51.92 -18.66 7.25
N VAL A 223 51.90 -19.20 6.03
CA VAL A 223 50.68 -19.45 5.25
C VAL A 223 50.37 -20.94 5.24
N THR A 224 49.14 -21.33 5.53
CA THR A 224 48.68 -22.73 5.52
C THR A 224 47.29 -22.83 4.89
N GLY A 225 47.16 -23.70 3.88
CA GLY A 225 45.88 -24.09 3.31
C GLY A 225 45.20 -25.15 4.18
N ILE A 226 43.91 -24.94 4.46
CA ILE A 226 42.98 -25.88 5.07
C ILE A 226 41.96 -26.26 3.99
N GLY A 227 41.70 -27.55 3.87
CA GLY A 227 40.88 -28.08 2.79
C GLY A 227 40.34 -29.45 3.09
N ILE A 228 39.70 -30.04 2.09
CA ILE A 228 39.06 -31.35 2.20
C ILE A 228 39.91 -32.38 1.45
N TRP A 229 40.24 -33.46 2.15
CA TRP A 229 40.87 -34.64 1.57
C TRP A 229 39.80 -35.66 1.17
N ILE A 230 39.94 -36.21 -0.03
CA ILE A 230 39.03 -37.22 -0.59
C ILE A 230 39.76 -38.56 -0.64
N ASN A 231 39.16 -39.59 -0.05
CA ASN A 231 39.61 -40.98 -0.17
C ASN A 231 38.69 -41.76 -1.11
N GLN A 232 39.25 -42.27 -2.21
CA GLN A 232 38.61 -43.33 -2.99
C GLN A 232 39.00 -44.69 -2.40
N ALA A 233 38.05 -45.38 -1.76
CA ALA A 233 38.18 -46.78 -1.43
C ALA A 233 37.76 -47.66 -2.63
N LEU A 234 38.33 -48.87 -2.71
CA LEU A 234 38.09 -49.84 -3.79
C LEU A 234 36.61 -50.28 -3.79
N GLU A 235 35.95 -50.01 -4.91
CA GLU A 235 34.67 -50.51 -5.49
C GLU A 235 33.43 -50.83 -4.61
N GLU A 236 33.48 -50.90 -3.28
CA GLU A 236 32.31 -51.24 -2.44
C GLU A 236 32.13 -50.39 -1.15
N GLU A 237 32.89 -49.30 -0.92
CA GLU A 237 32.69 -48.40 0.24
C GLU A 237 32.45 -46.91 -0.14
N GLU A 238 31.65 -46.22 0.68
CA GLU A 238 31.26 -44.81 0.55
C GLU A 238 32.50 -43.87 0.51
N LYS A 239 32.52 -42.89 -0.42
CA LYS A 239 33.60 -41.89 -0.50
C LYS A 239 33.71 -41.14 0.84
N GLN A 240 34.87 -41.22 1.51
CA GLN A 240 35.10 -40.53 2.79
C GLN A 240 35.81 -39.20 2.57
N LEU A 241 35.21 -38.10 3.07
CA LEU A 241 35.75 -36.74 2.99
C LEU A 241 36.13 -36.25 4.39
N ILE A 242 37.35 -35.74 4.55
CA ILE A 242 37.89 -35.35 5.86
C ILE A 242 38.60 -34.01 5.77
N TRP A 243 38.39 -33.13 6.76
CA TRP A 243 39.15 -31.89 6.91
C TRP A 243 40.64 -32.15 7.20
N GLY A 244 41.51 -31.40 6.52
CA GLY A 244 42.95 -31.47 6.73
C GLY A 244 43.70 -30.24 6.23
N THR A 245 44.97 -30.16 6.59
CA THR A 245 45.89 -29.16 6.04
C THR A 245 46.63 -29.73 4.85
N ARG A 246 47.11 -28.87 3.95
CA ARG A 246 47.93 -29.29 2.79
C ARG A 246 49.18 -30.08 3.19
N PHE A 247 49.69 -29.86 4.40
CA PHE A 247 50.93 -30.46 4.90
C PHE A 247 50.71 -31.75 5.69
N ASN A 248 49.46 -32.15 5.94
CA ASN A 248 49.12 -33.39 6.62
C ASN A 248 48.19 -34.23 5.73
N PRO A 249 48.75 -35.10 4.85
CA PRO A 249 47.96 -35.87 3.90
C PRO A 249 47.02 -36.83 4.63
N ARG A 250 45.72 -36.66 4.41
CA ARG A 250 44.65 -37.50 4.95
C ARG A 250 43.83 -38.22 3.87
N GLY A 251 44.22 -38.06 2.60
CA GLY A 251 43.66 -38.84 1.51
C GLY A 251 44.40 -38.73 0.18
N GLN A 252 43.73 -39.05 -0.93
CA GLN A 252 44.36 -39.15 -2.27
C GLN A 252 44.29 -37.84 -3.06
N SER A 253 43.18 -37.09 -2.96
CA SER A 253 43.01 -35.76 -3.57
C SER A 253 42.76 -34.71 -2.50
N TYR A 254 43.29 -33.50 -2.71
CA TYR A 254 43.16 -32.37 -1.79
C TYR A 254 42.58 -31.16 -2.51
N HIS A 255 41.48 -30.63 -1.97
CA HIS A 255 40.86 -29.38 -2.41
C HIS A 255 41.03 -28.30 -1.34
N GLU A 256 41.75 -27.23 -1.67
CA GLU A 256 42.03 -26.12 -0.75
C GLU A 256 40.79 -25.19 -0.66
N ILE A 257 40.26 -24.99 0.55
CA ILE A 257 39.03 -24.23 0.79
C ILE A 257 39.31 -22.91 1.51
N HIS A 258 40.14 -22.97 2.55
CA HIS A 258 40.48 -21.84 3.41
C HIS A 258 41.99 -21.65 3.42
N VAL A 259 42.46 -20.41 3.31
CA VAL A 259 43.90 -20.11 3.47
C VAL A 259 44.07 -19.31 4.74
N VAL A 260 44.92 -19.78 5.65
CA VAL A 260 45.23 -19.07 6.90
C VAL A 260 46.64 -18.49 6.77
N GLU A 261 46.79 -17.18 6.98
CA GLU A 261 48.09 -16.52 7.07
C GLU A 261 48.24 -15.87 8.44
N ASN A 262 49.29 -16.24 9.18
CA ASN A 262 49.61 -15.70 10.52
C ASN A 262 48.40 -15.70 11.48
N GLY A 263 47.58 -16.76 11.45
CA GLY A 263 46.37 -16.88 12.27
C GLY A 263 45.12 -16.14 11.77
N TYR A 264 45.15 -15.54 10.56
CA TYR A 264 44.01 -14.88 9.93
C TYR A 264 43.50 -15.66 8.70
N LEU A 265 42.18 -15.83 8.60
CA LEU A 265 41.51 -16.47 7.46
C LEU A 265 41.50 -15.55 6.22
N LYS A 266 41.84 -16.10 5.05
CA LYS A 266 41.72 -15.53 3.71
C LYS A 266 40.78 -16.39 2.85
N THR A 267 39.89 -15.74 2.09
CA THR A 267 38.96 -16.39 1.14
C THR A 267 39.61 -16.55 -0.24
N VAL A 268 39.37 -17.69 -0.92
CA VAL A 268 39.87 -18.02 -2.27
C VAL A 268 38.69 -18.10 -3.25
N VAL A 269 38.83 -17.54 -4.47
CA VAL A 269 37.85 -17.69 -5.58
C VAL A 269 38.60 -18.02 -6.87
N ASN A 270 38.22 -19.11 -7.57
CA ASN A 270 38.77 -19.55 -8.87
C ASN A 270 40.30 -19.78 -8.92
N GLY A 271 40.89 -20.31 -7.85
CA GLY A 271 42.32 -20.64 -7.84
C GLY A 271 43.28 -19.43 -7.84
N GLU A 272 42.74 -18.20 -7.85
CA GLU A 272 43.49 -16.98 -7.55
C GLU A 272 43.01 -16.40 -6.22
N ILE A 273 43.94 -15.83 -5.45
CA ILE A 273 43.63 -15.17 -4.19
C ILE A 273 43.02 -13.81 -4.51
N VAL A 274 41.72 -13.79 -4.82
CA VAL A 274 40.96 -12.57 -5.05
C VAL A 274 39.98 -12.39 -3.88
N ARG A 275 40.21 -11.33 -3.11
CA ARG A 275 39.22 -10.77 -2.18
C ARG A 275 38.02 -10.38 -3.02
N GLU A 276 36.85 -11.00 -2.84
CA GLU A 276 35.58 -10.29 -2.70
C GLU A 276 34.41 -11.26 -2.43
N PRO A 277 33.59 -11.05 -1.38
CA PRO A 277 32.32 -11.75 -1.22
C PRO A 277 31.38 -11.49 -2.40
N VAL A 278 30.49 -12.42 -2.73
CA VAL A 278 29.44 -12.27 -3.77
C VAL A 278 28.65 -10.95 -3.62
N ALA A 279 28.45 -10.49 -2.38
CA ALA A 279 27.88 -9.19 -2.08
C ALA A 279 28.70 -8.01 -2.66
N THR A 280 30.02 -8.09 -2.65
CA THR A 280 30.89 -7.05 -3.22
C THR A 280 30.92 -7.07 -4.74
N ALA A 281 30.76 -8.25 -5.37
CA ALA A 281 30.61 -8.34 -6.82
C ALA A 281 29.33 -7.63 -7.32
N ILE A 282 28.22 -7.77 -6.58
CA ILE A 282 26.95 -7.06 -6.87
C ILE A 282 27.11 -5.55 -6.64
N VAL A 283 27.69 -5.15 -5.49
CA VAL A 283 27.98 -3.74 -5.16
C VAL A 283 28.87 -3.11 -6.24
N ARG A 284 29.89 -3.82 -6.72
CA ARG A 284 30.79 -3.34 -7.76
C ARG A 284 30.08 -3.20 -9.10
N TYR A 285 29.29 -4.21 -9.51
CA TYR A 285 28.52 -4.14 -10.74
C TYR A 285 27.57 -2.94 -10.74
N ASP A 286 26.82 -2.75 -9.66
CA ASP A 286 25.86 -1.64 -9.54
C ASP A 286 26.57 -0.28 -9.51
N ARG A 287 27.67 -0.16 -8.77
CA ARG A 287 28.50 1.05 -8.74
C ARG A 287 29.07 1.39 -10.12
N ASP A 288 29.62 0.40 -10.81
CA ASP A 288 30.29 0.60 -12.10
C ASP A 288 29.26 0.85 -13.23
N ALA A 289 28.02 0.34 -13.10
CA ALA A 289 26.95 0.53 -14.08
C ALA A 289 26.13 1.81 -13.87
N ASN A 290 25.74 2.11 -12.63
CA ASN A 290 24.73 3.14 -12.30
C ASN A 290 25.25 4.27 -11.39
N GLY A 291 26.38 4.07 -10.70
CA GLY A 291 26.89 5.02 -9.71
C GLY A 291 26.08 5.02 -8.41
N SER A 292 25.88 6.21 -7.81
CA SER A 292 25.02 6.38 -6.63
C SER A 292 23.69 7.02 -7.03
N TYR A 293 22.57 6.47 -6.57
CA TYR A 293 21.24 6.90 -6.98
C TYR A 293 20.14 6.54 -5.97
N ILE A 294 19.01 7.25 -6.04
CA ILE A 294 17.80 7.04 -5.25
C ILE A 294 16.92 6.04 -6.01
N VAL A 295 16.46 5.00 -5.35
CA VAL A 295 15.55 4.00 -5.94
C VAL A 295 14.11 4.52 -5.91
N HIS A 296 13.67 5.02 -4.75
CA HIS A 296 12.37 5.66 -4.54
C HIS A 296 12.37 6.44 -3.21
N GLY A 297 11.48 7.41 -3.07
CA GLY A 297 11.33 8.22 -1.87
C GLY A 297 12.46 9.25 -1.68
N LEU A 298 12.85 9.49 -0.43
CA LEU A 298 13.90 10.45 -0.04
C LEU A 298 13.65 11.88 -0.58
N GLN A 299 12.40 12.33 -0.57
CA GLN A 299 12.04 13.70 -0.96
C GLN A 299 12.23 14.64 0.22
N ALA A 300 12.76 15.84 -0.04
CA ALA A 300 13.03 16.83 1.00
C ALA A 300 12.04 17.99 0.91
N ASN A 301 11.43 18.35 2.03
CA ASN A 301 10.49 19.48 2.14
C ASN A 301 10.78 20.32 3.39
N ILE A 302 10.36 21.59 3.37
CA ILE A 302 10.42 22.44 4.57
C ILE A 302 9.14 22.24 5.37
N LYS A 303 9.29 21.81 6.62
CA LYS A 303 8.16 21.62 7.52
C LYS A 303 7.79 22.89 8.25
N GLU A 304 8.81 23.60 8.74
CA GLU A 304 8.66 24.77 9.58
C GLU A 304 9.90 25.67 9.42
N SER A 305 9.66 26.98 9.39
CA SER A 305 10.70 28.01 9.49
C SER A 305 10.39 28.92 10.67
N GLY A 306 11.35 29.06 11.57
CA GLY A 306 11.36 30.06 12.63
C GLY A 306 12.26 31.25 12.29
N ASP A 307 12.41 32.18 13.24
CA ASP A 307 13.17 33.42 13.01
C ASP A 307 14.66 33.19 12.69
N ASN A 308 15.27 32.16 13.30
CA ASN A 308 16.70 31.86 13.19
C ASN A 308 17.00 30.41 12.76
N HIS A 309 15.99 29.61 12.43
CA HIS A 309 16.19 28.20 12.07
C HIS A 309 15.07 27.71 11.16
N TYR A 310 15.33 26.61 10.46
CA TYR A 310 14.34 25.91 9.64
C TYR A 310 14.50 24.40 9.82
N ILE A 311 13.40 23.68 9.65
CA ILE A 311 13.35 22.21 9.78
C ILE A 311 13.10 21.61 8.40
N VAL A 312 14.11 20.90 7.91
CA VAL A 312 14.03 20.11 6.67
C VAL A 312 13.54 18.71 7.04
N GLN A 313 12.47 18.27 6.40
CA GLN A 313 11.92 16.93 6.54
C GLN A 313 12.28 16.12 5.30
N VAL A 314 12.87 14.93 5.50
CA VAL A 314 13.19 13.98 4.43
C VAL A 314 12.32 12.74 4.60
N SER A 315 11.59 12.36 3.55
CA SER A 315 10.72 11.18 3.57
C SER A 315 11.49 9.87 3.69
N ASP A 316 10.78 8.79 4.00
CA ASP A 316 11.29 7.43 3.88
C ASP A 316 11.63 7.10 2.43
N GLY A 317 12.49 6.10 2.23
CA GLY A 317 12.92 5.69 0.90
C GLY A 317 14.18 4.85 0.89
N LYS A 318 14.60 4.45 -0.30
CA LYS A 318 15.77 3.60 -0.52
C LYS A 318 16.72 4.26 -1.52
N ALA A 319 18.02 4.20 -1.23
CA ALA A 319 19.08 4.65 -2.11
C ALA A 319 20.23 3.66 -2.16
N HIS A 320 20.95 3.65 -3.28
CA HIS A 320 22.21 2.94 -3.44
C HIS A 320 23.35 3.96 -3.47
N ILE A 321 24.33 3.80 -2.57
CA ILE A 321 25.50 4.67 -2.49
C ILE A 321 26.76 3.85 -2.73
N ASP A 322 27.39 4.09 -3.87
CA ASP A 322 28.51 3.32 -4.39
C ASP A 322 28.23 1.80 -4.33
N GLY A 323 27.03 1.41 -4.80
CA GLY A 323 26.51 0.04 -4.86
C GLY A 323 26.04 -0.57 -3.52
N VAL A 324 26.15 0.15 -2.40
CA VAL A 324 25.63 -0.29 -1.10
C VAL A 324 24.22 0.22 -0.91
N GLU A 325 23.29 -0.68 -0.61
CA GLU A 325 21.90 -0.35 -0.33
C GLU A 325 21.74 0.30 1.05
N ILE A 326 21.02 1.41 1.09
CA ILE A 326 20.64 2.14 2.30
C ILE A 326 19.14 2.34 2.28
N GLU A 327 18.48 1.81 3.30
CA GLU A 327 17.05 1.95 3.50
C GLU A 327 16.79 2.90 4.67
N GLN A 328 16.07 3.98 4.38
CA GLN A 328 15.57 4.90 5.38
C GLN A 328 14.10 4.57 5.66
N GLN A 329 13.86 3.92 6.79
CA GLN A 329 12.55 3.37 7.15
C GLN A 329 11.59 4.40 7.78
N ARG A 330 12.07 5.62 8.05
CA ARG A 330 11.28 6.66 8.70
C ARG A 330 11.64 8.03 8.16
N ILE A 331 10.69 8.95 8.32
CA ILE A 331 10.90 10.36 8.10
C ILE A 331 11.97 10.88 9.07
N VAL A 332 12.92 11.65 8.55
CA VAL A 332 13.97 12.30 9.34
C VAL A 332 13.80 13.82 9.26
N GLU A 333 13.81 14.47 10.42
CA GLU A 333 13.74 15.92 10.54
C GLU A 333 15.13 16.46 10.92
N LEU A 334 15.66 17.37 10.10
CA LEU A 334 16.91 18.08 10.33
C LEU A 334 16.62 19.53 10.66
N LYS A 335 16.86 19.91 11.92
CA LYS A 335 16.90 21.30 12.32
C LYS A 335 18.21 21.94 11.85
N GLN A 336 18.11 23.03 11.10
CA GLN A 336 19.25 23.81 10.61
C GLN A 336 19.13 25.25 11.11
N GLU A 337 20.18 25.76 11.73
CA GLU A 337 20.26 27.17 12.17
C GLU A 337 20.65 28.06 10.96
N TYR A 338 20.19 29.31 10.95
CA TYR A 338 20.57 30.28 9.93
C TYR A 338 22.03 30.70 10.07
N ASP A 339 22.81 30.49 9.00
CA ASP A 339 24.25 30.73 8.96
C ASP A 339 24.68 31.46 7.66
N PRO A 340 24.21 32.70 7.42
CA PRO A 340 24.50 33.44 6.19
C PRO A 340 25.98 33.81 6.09
N ASP A 341 26.52 33.75 4.88
CA ASP A 341 27.82 34.37 4.58
C ASP A 341 27.58 35.85 4.27
N THR A 342 28.42 36.75 4.77
CA THR A 342 28.23 38.19 4.59
C THR A 342 29.35 38.81 3.74
N VAL A 343 29.04 39.89 3.04
CA VAL A 343 30.01 40.69 2.29
C VAL A 343 29.82 42.17 2.56
N ALA A 344 30.92 42.92 2.64
CA ALA A 344 30.91 44.37 2.75
C ALA A 344 30.66 45.01 1.39
N ILE A 345 29.66 45.89 1.31
CA ILE A 345 29.43 46.82 0.20
C ILE A 345 29.86 48.20 0.68
N THR A 346 30.84 48.78 -0.01
CA THR A 346 31.41 50.09 0.34
C THR A 346 30.89 51.17 -0.59
N ALA A 347 30.41 52.28 0.00
CA ALA A 347 30.04 53.51 -0.69
C ALA A 347 29.01 53.34 -1.84
N GLU A 348 27.90 52.64 -1.56
CA GLU A 348 26.73 52.60 -2.42
C GLU A 348 26.09 54.00 -2.53
N PRO A 349 25.91 54.56 -3.75
CA PRO A 349 25.41 55.90 -3.92
C PRO A 349 23.87 55.97 -3.94
N HIS A 350 23.30 56.87 -3.13
CA HIS A 350 21.89 57.26 -3.23
C HIS A 350 21.75 58.79 -3.32
N ILE A 351 20.57 59.26 -3.76
CA ILE A 351 20.23 60.68 -3.82
C ILE A 351 19.22 60.97 -2.71
N PHE A 352 19.55 61.91 -1.82
CA PHE A 352 18.66 62.26 -0.71
C PHE A 352 17.47 63.10 -1.20
N SER A 353 16.28 62.51 -1.25
CA SER A 353 15.02 63.20 -1.58
C SER A 353 14.00 62.95 -0.46
N PRO A 354 14.05 63.73 0.64
CA PRO A 354 13.20 63.49 1.80
C PRO A 354 11.73 63.85 1.56
N ASP A 355 10.87 63.29 2.40
CA ASP A 355 9.46 63.66 2.50
C ASP A 355 9.25 65.05 3.13
N GLU A 356 7.99 65.47 3.29
CA GLU A 356 7.63 66.75 3.92
C GLU A 356 8.14 66.90 5.36
N LYS A 357 8.55 65.81 6.01
CA LYS A 357 9.10 65.79 7.38
C LYS A 357 10.63 65.80 7.40
N GLY A 358 11.30 65.79 6.24
CA GLY A 358 12.76 65.78 6.16
C GLY A 358 13.39 64.39 6.29
N ILE A 359 12.60 63.32 6.20
CA ILE A 359 13.04 61.93 6.36
C ILE A 359 12.96 61.21 5.01
N MET A 360 13.93 60.35 4.72
CA MET A 360 13.91 59.47 3.55
C MET A 360 14.17 58.03 3.98
N GLY A 361 13.30 57.10 3.56
CA GLY A 361 13.58 55.68 3.62
C GLY A 361 14.57 55.29 2.52
N ILE A 362 15.76 54.82 2.90
CA ILE A 362 16.80 54.39 1.97
C ILE A 362 16.72 52.87 1.85
N SER A 363 16.33 52.38 0.68
CA SER A 363 16.44 50.97 0.31
C SER A 363 17.81 50.72 -0.33
N VAL A 364 18.58 49.80 0.23
CA VAL A 364 19.86 49.38 -0.36
C VAL A 364 19.63 48.49 -1.58
N PHE A 365 20.59 48.44 -2.49
CA PHE A 365 20.52 47.64 -3.72
C PHE A 365 20.67 46.14 -3.45
N GLU A 366 21.63 45.75 -2.61
CA GLU A 366 21.90 44.35 -2.30
C GLU A 366 21.27 43.97 -0.95
N GLN A 367 20.15 43.26 -1.03
CA GLN A 367 19.36 42.82 0.13
C GLN A 367 19.51 41.30 0.34
N PRO A 368 19.40 40.79 1.58
CA PRO A 368 19.07 41.51 2.83
C PRO A 368 20.29 42.00 3.62
N LEU A 369 20.10 43.06 4.42
CA LEU A 369 21.13 43.62 5.30
C LEU A 369 21.51 42.67 6.45
N ALA A 370 22.80 42.57 6.72
CA ALA A 370 23.33 41.83 7.87
C ALA A 370 23.20 42.67 9.15
N ALA A 371 22.21 42.35 9.99
CA ALA A 371 21.86 43.13 11.18
C ALA A 371 22.97 43.24 12.25
N GLU A 372 23.97 42.36 12.20
CA GLU A 372 25.10 42.33 13.15
C GLU A 372 26.14 43.44 12.90
N TYR A 373 26.12 44.07 11.72
CA TYR A 373 27.09 45.08 11.32
C TYR A 373 26.45 46.48 11.27
N ASP A 374 27.21 47.47 11.72
CA ASP A 374 26.78 48.86 11.64
C ASP A 374 26.78 49.38 10.21
N ILE A 375 25.82 50.27 9.91
CA ILE A 375 25.74 50.97 8.62
C ILE A 375 26.43 52.32 8.75
N GLU A 376 27.34 52.61 7.83
CA GLU A 376 28.04 53.90 7.76
C GLU A 376 27.51 54.73 6.59
N VAL A 377 27.05 55.95 6.87
CA VAL A 377 26.55 56.88 5.85
C VAL A 377 27.45 58.11 5.80
N ILE A 378 27.96 58.42 4.61
CA ILE A 378 28.70 59.65 4.34
C ILE A 378 27.81 60.57 3.50
N TYR A 379 27.54 61.77 4.00
CA TYR A 379 26.61 62.70 3.35
C TYR A 379 27.03 64.16 3.51
N LYS A 380 26.52 65.02 2.63
CA LYS A 380 26.70 66.47 2.76
C LYS A 380 25.68 67.05 3.74
N LYS A 381 26.18 67.72 4.78
CA LYS A 381 25.37 68.42 5.77
C LYS A 381 25.63 69.91 5.70
N ARG A 382 24.57 70.73 5.78
CA ARG A 382 24.67 72.17 6.02
C ARG A 382 24.32 72.47 7.47
N GLN A 383 25.19 73.18 8.17
CA GLN A 383 24.95 73.53 9.57
C GLN A 383 25.67 74.83 9.92
N THR A 384 25.02 75.65 10.74
CA THR A 384 25.68 76.80 11.40
C THR A 384 26.40 76.32 12.65
N LEU A 385 27.73 76.45 12.66
CA LEU A 385 28.61 76.03 13.75
C LEU A 385 29.09 77.23 14.55
N GLY A 386 29.17 77.09 15.87
CA GLY A 386 29.88 78.04 16.73
C GLY A 386 31.36 77.67 16.81
N ILE A 387 32.22 78.55 16.32
CA ILE A 387 33.68 78.35 16.28
C ILE A 387 34.32 79.29 17.29
N GLN A 388 35.20 78.74 18.13
CA GLN A 388 35.93 79.53 19.11
C GLN A 388 37.13 80.21 18.44
N ARG A 389 37.21 81.54 18.55
CA ARG A 389 38.33 82.32 18.00
C ARG A 389 39.60 82.07 18.81
N GLY A 390 40.71 81.83 18.11
CA GLY A 390 42.05 81.76 18.68
C GLY A 390 42.42 82.93 19.61
N GLN A 391 43.36 82.67 20.52
CA GLN A 391 43.80 83.62 21.55
C GLN A 391 44.76 84.70 21.02
N ALA A 392 45.17 84.61 19.75
CA ALA A 392 46.07 85.56 19.10
C ALA A 392 45.47 86.01 17.77
N ARG A 393 45.73 87.27 17.39
CA ARG A 393 45.27 87.85 16.13
C ARG A 393 45.94 87.17 14.94
N GLY A 394 45.22 87.05 13.82
CA GLY A 394 45.76 86.50 12.57
C GLY A 394 46.10 85.00 12.58
N THR A 395 45.71 84.24 13.62
CA THR A 395 45.89 82.78 13.65
C THR A 395 44.78 82.05 12.90
N LYS A 396 45.01 80.78 12.56
CA LYS A 396 44.00 79.92 11.94
C LYS A 396 43.07 79.28 12.99
N ASP A 397 41.78 79.16 12.67
CA ASP A 397 40.81 78.40 13.47
C ASP A 397 40.27 77.22 12.65
N LEU A 398 40.09 76.06 13.29
CA LEU A 398 39.46 74.90 12.66
C LEU A 398 37.94 75.13 12.58
N ILE A 399 37.36 74.97 11.39
CA ILE A 399 35.91 75.02 11.18
C ILE A 399 35.29 73.66 11.52
N VAL A 400 35.59 72.68 10.67
CA VAL A 400 35.06 71.33 10.67
C VAL A 400 35.90 70.49 9.70
N GLU A 401 36.10 69.22 10.03
CA GLU A 401 36.77 68.28 9.14
C GLU A 401 35.94 68.03 7.86
N ASN A 402 36.60 67.78 6.73
CA ASN A 402 35.98 67.53 5.42
C ASN A 402 35.03 68.66 4.95
N LEU A 403 35.42 69.90 5.19
CA LEU A 403 34.71 71.09 4.72
C LEU A 403 34.58 71.07 3.19
N THR A 404 33.36 71.33 2.70
CA THR A 404 33.07 71.42 1.26
C THR A 404 32.89 72.88 0.83
N LYS A 405 32.15 73.67 1.61
CA LYS A 405 31.85 75.06 1.27
C LYS A 405 31.53 75.89 2.52
N VAL A 406 31.94 77.15 2.55
CA VAL A 406 31.50 78.14 3.55
C VAL A 406 30.51 79.08 2.86
N HIS A 407 29.37 79.35 3.49
CA HIS A 407 28.35 80.28 2.98
C HIS A 407 28.46 81.64 3.65
N GLU A 408 28.55 81.67 4.98
CA GLU A 408 28.60 82.91 5.74
C GLU A 408 29.42 82.72 7.03
N ILE A 409 30.16 83.75 7.41
CA ILE A 409 30.78 83.86 8.74
C ILE A 409 30.32 85.16 9.36
N SER A 410 29.78 85.09 10.57
CA SER A 410 29.23 86.25 11.27
C SER A 410 29.50 86.23 12.78
N TYR A 411 29.60 87.42 13.36
CA TYR A 411 29.69 87.65 14.79
C TYR A 411 28.75 88.80 15.17
N GLY A 412 27.68 88.50 15.89
CA GLY A 412 26.59 89.45 16.14
C GLY A 412 25.94 89.89 14.83
N ALA A 413 25.98 91.18 14.51
CA ALA A 413 25.47 91.75 13.25
C ALA A 413 26.54 91.91 12.16
N THR A 414 27.80 91.57 12.45
CA THR A 414 28.92 91.75 11.50
C THR A 414 29.09 90.49 10.67
N VAL A 415 29.01 90.60 9.35
CA VAL A 415 29.33 89.53 8.39
C VAL A 415 30.73 89.77 7.82
N TYR A 416 31.55 88.72 7.77
CA TYR A 416 32.92 88.78 7.28
C TYR A 416 33.00 88.28 5.83
N HIS A 417 33.85 88.88 5.01
CA HIS A 417 33.97 88.53 3.59
C HIS A 417 35.29 87.84 3.25
N GLU A 418 35.20 86.70 2.56
CA GLU A 418 36.35 85.96 2.06
C GLU A 418 37.19 86.80 1.08
N GLY A 419 38.52 86.74 1.19
CA GLY A 419 39.48 87.50 0.38
C GLY A 419 39.79 88.90 0.91
N ARG A 420 38.94 89.45 1.79
CA ARG A 420 39.19 90.71 2.51
C ARG A 420 39.50 90.47 3.99
N ASP A 421 38.61 89.77 4.68
CA ASP A 421 38.63 89.62 6.14
C ASP A 421 39.23 88.27 6.57
N TYR A 422 39.05 87.22 5.78
CA TYR A 422 39.64 85.91 6.01
C TYR A 422 39.87 85.16 4.69
N ARG A 423 40.59 84.05 4.74
CA ARG A 423 40.73 83.07 3.65
C ARG A 423 40.41 81.67 4.17
N VAL A 424 39.70 80.87 3.39
CA VAL A 424 39.49 79.44 3.71
C VAL A 424 40.66 78.63 3.16
N ILE A 425 41.28 77.81 4.03
CA ILE A 425 42.35 76.88 3.66
C ILE A 425 42.02 75.52 4.25
N ASP A 426 41.68 74.57 3.39
CA ASP A 426 41.20 73.23 3.75
C ASP A 426 40.04 73.31 4.75
N SER A 427 40.24 72.84 5.99
CA SER A 427 39.26 72.88 7.07
C SER A 427 39.42 74.08 8.02
N TYR A 428 40.27 75.05 7.69
CA TYR A 428 40.61 76.17 8.56
C TYR A 428 40.20 77.53 7.97
N ILE A 429 39.82 78.46 8.85
CA ILE A 429 39.73 79.88 8.54
C ILE A 429 41.05 80.53 8.90
N ASP A 430 41.72 81.09 7.90
CA ASP A 430 42.95 81.87 8.06
C ASP A 430 42.62 83.36 8.11
N TRP A 431 42.85 83.96 9.28
CA TRP A 431 42.63 85.38 9.56
C TRP A 431 43.88 86.24 9.31
N SER A 432 44.91 85.71 8.63
CA SER A 432 46.11 86.49 8.25
C SER A 432 45.87 87.72 7.36
N PRO A 433 44.78 87.85 6.56
CA PRO A 433 44.45 89.10 5.89
C PRO A 433 44.20 90.24 6.90
N SER A 434 44.61 91.48 6.59
CA SER A 434 44.49 92.63 7.50
C SER A 434 43.07 93.22 7.60
N GLY A 435 42.03 92.40 7.37
CA GLY A 435 40.64 92.80 7.48
C GLY A 435 40.09 92.74 8.90
N VAL A 436 38.78 92.82 9.05
CA VAL A 436 38.14 92.78 10.37
C VAL A 436 38.06 91.32 10.84
N GLU A 437 38.51 91.03 12.06
CA GLU A 437 38.39 89.68 12.67
C GLU A 437 37.46 89.72 13.90
N PRO A 438 36.79 88.61 14.24
CA PRO A 438 36.07 88.48 15.51
C PRO A 438 36.99 88.72 16.72
N PRO A 439 36.48 89.25 17.85
CA PRO A 439 37.31 89.44 19.04
C PRO A 439 37.89 88.10 19.54
N THR A 440 39.16 88.10 19.94
CA THR A 440 39.88 86.90 20.40
C THR A 440 39.17 86.24 21.58
N GLY A 441 39.06 84.91 21.58
CA GLY A 441 38.38 84.15 22.63
C GLY A 441 36.83 84.18 22.57
N THR A 442 36.23 84.82 21.58
CA THR A 442 34.77 84.80 21.38
C THR A 442 34.31 83.62 20.52
N LEU A 443 33.02 83.28 20.62
CA LEU A 443 32.37 82.28 19.76
C LEU A 443 31.69 83.01 18.59
N PHE A 444 32.19 82.83 17.37
CA PHE A 444 31.57 83.34 16.15
C PHE A 444 30.86 82.23 15.40
N THR A 445 29.89 82.57 14.55
CA THR A 445 29.09 81.58 13.82
C THR A 445 29.54 81.46 12.38
N ALA A 446 29.63 80.24 11.86
CA ALA A 446 29.89 79.96 10.46
C ALA A 446 28.83 79.01 9.90
N ASP A 447 28.13 79.42 8.83
CA ASP A 447 27.24 78.57 8.05
C ASP A 447 28.04 77.84 6.98
N VAL A 448 28.13 76.52 7.09
CA VAL A 448 29.05 75.70 6.29
C VAL A 448 28.40 74.40 5.81
N GLU A 449 28.88 73.91 4.67
CA GLU A 449 28.63 72.57 4.15
C GLU A 449 29.87 71.70 4.31
N TYR A 450 29.70 70.49 4.83
CA TYR A 450 30.80 69.54 5.03
C TYR A 450 30.32 68.10 4.85
N LEU A 451 31.25 67.18 4.62
CA LEU A 451 30.96 65.74 4.59
C LEU A 451 30.96 65.21 6.02
N ARG A 452 29.82 64.70 6.45
CA ARG A 452 29.66 64.04 7.75
C ARG A 452 29.59 62.54 7.54
N LYS A 453 30.33 61.81 8.38
CA LYS A 453 30.17 60.36 8.56
C LYS A 453 29.26 60.11 9.76
N GLU A 454 28.25 59.29 9.58
CA GLU A 454 27.29 58.92 10.62
C GLU A 454 27.08 57.41 10.62
N THR A 455 27.10 56.82 11.81
CA THR A 455 26.83 55.40 12.01
C THR A 455 25.38 55.23 12.46
N ILE A 456 24.61 54.46 11.72
CA ILE A 456 23.20 54.19 12.04
C ILE A 456 23.13 53.00 13.00
N SER A 457 22.43 53.19 14.12
CA SER A 457 22.21 52.14 15.12
C SER A 457 21.35 51.01 14.56
N GLN A 458 21.73 49.76 14.87
CA GLN A 458 21.05 48.52 14.45
C GLN A 458 19.55 48.49 14.78
N THR A 459 19.11 49.19 15.82
CA THR A 459 17.70 49.30 16.22
C THR A 459 16.82 50.11 15.26
N LYS A 460 17.41 50.84 14.31
CA LYS A 460 16.70 51.64 13.30
C LYS A 460 16.82 51.06 11.88
N VAL A 461 17.42 49.89 11.76
CA VAL A 461 17.71 49.23 10.48
C VAL A 461 16.70 48.11 10.24
N SER A 462 16.03 48.16 9.10
CA SER A 462 15.27 47.03 8.55
C SER A 462 16.14 46.26 7.55
N GLN A 463 15.71 45.08 7.12
CA GLN A 463 16.53 44.25 6.21
C GLN A 463 16.62 44.77 4.78
N ALA A 464 15.65 45.59 4.36
CA ALA A 464 15.66 46.23 3.05
C ALA A 464 16.37 47.59 3.08
N GLY A 465 16.56 48.18 4.26
CA GLY A 465 17.01 49.57 4.37
C GLY A 465 16.80 50.21 5.72
N PHE A 466 16.95 51.53 5.79
CA PHE A 466 16.81 52.31 7.02
C PHE A 466 16.29 53.71 6.71
N ASP A 467 15.68 54.35 7.70
CA ASP A 467 15.25 55.74 7.60
C ASP A 467 16.42 56.69 7.94
N PHE A 468 16.58 57.73 7.14
CA PHE A 468 17.68 58.66 7.25
C PHE A 468 17.21 60.13 7.17
N GLU A 469 17.87 61.01 7.94
CA GLU A 469 17.57 62.43 8.02
C GLU A 469 18.86 63.28 8.11
N GLY A 470 18.76 64.57 7.78
CA GLY A 470 19.82 65.54 8.06
C GLY A 470 20.82 65.82 6.93
N ALA A 471 20.70 65.17 5.78
CA ALA A 471 21.45 65.55 4.56
C ALA A 471 20.80 66.73 3.81
N ILE A 472 21.59 67.41 2.99
CA ILE A 472 21.08 68.46 2.09
C ILE A 472 20.17 67.82 1.03
N PRO A 473 18.94 68.33 0.79
CA PRO A 473 18.06 67.83 -0.25
C PRO A 473 18.71 67.81 -1.64
N HIS A 474 18.46 66.75 -2.40
CA HIS A 474 19.03 66.45 -3.72
C HIS A 474 20.56 66.29 -3.76
N SER A 475 21.20 66.12 -2.60
CA SER A 475 22.63 65.77 -2.54
C SER A 475 22.84 64.26 -2.54
N GLN A 476 24.02 63.82 -2.96
CA GLN A 476 24.42 62.42 -2.93
C GLN A 476 24.84 62.01 -1.52
N LEU A 477 24.40 60.83 -1.11
CA LEU A 477 24.83 60.13 0.10
C LEU A 477 25.48 58.80 -0.31
N LEU A 478 26.50 58.38 0.44
CA LEU A 478 27.20 57.11 0.23
C LEU A 478 26.97 56.21 1.44
N VAL A 479 26.38 55.04 1.22
CA VAL A 479 26.09 54.06 2.27
C VAL A 479 27.09 52.91 2.18
N SER A 480 27.70 52.55 3.30
CA SER A 480 28.51 51.33 3.42
C SER A 480 27.84 50.41 4.42
N TYR A 481 27.64 49.15 4.04
CA TYR A 481 26.88 48.17 4.81
C TYR A 481 27.38 46.75 4.53
N HIS A 482 26.92 45.77 5.32
CA HIS A 482 27.13 44.36 5.02
C HIS A 482 25.81 43.73 4.57
N THR A 483 25.86 42.93 3.52
CA THR A 483 24.71 42.19 2.98
C THR A 483 24.90 40.69 3.17
N MET A 484 23.81 39.96 3.36
CA MET A 484 23.79 38.50 3.45
C MET A 484 23.76 37.92 2.02
N LEU A 485 24.69 37.03 1.73
CA LEU A 485 24.82 36.45 0.40
C LEU A 485 23.86 35.28 0.22
N PRO A 486 23.00 35.28 -0.82
CA PRO A 486 22.23 34.10 -1.14
C PRO A 486 23.16 32.93 -1.47
N ARG A 487 22.71 31.71 -1.15
CA ARG A 487 23.56 30.52 -1.18
C ARG A 487 22.77 29.29 -1.60
N LYS A 488 23.42 28.37 -2.31
CA LYS A 488 22.86 27.07 -2.61
C LYS A 488 23.60 26.01 -1.81
N ASP A 489 22.92 25.33 -0.91
CA ASP A 489 23.41 24.22 -0.10
C ASP A 489 22.95 22.89 -0.71
N ALA A 490 23.63 21.79 -0.42
CA ALA A 490 23.20 20.46 -0.84
C ALA A 490 22.86 19.60 0.37
N LEU A 491 21.72 18.92 0.33
CA LEU A 491 21.37 17.89 1.28
C LEU A 491 21.87 16.55 0.75
N VAL A 492 22.66 15.84 1.54
CA VAL A 492 23.26 14.57 1.13
C VAL A 492 22.96 13.48 2.13
N ILE A 493 22.90 12.24 1.65
CA ILE A 493 22.88 11.04 2.46
C ILE A 493 24.23 10.34 2.34
N THR A 494 24.81 9.97 3.47
CA THR A 494 26.11 9.31 3.57
C THR A 494 25.95 7.78 3.53
N ARG A 495 27.05 7.05 3.30
CA ARG A 495 27.07 5.57 3.34
C ARG A 495 26.60 4.93 4.64
N THR A 496 26.58 5.68 5.73
CA THR A 496 26.06 5.21 7.03
C THR A 496 24.56 5.49 7.20
N GLY A 497 23.89 6.07 6.20
CA GLY A 497 22.49 6.47 6.28
C GLY A 497 22.26 7.77 7.06
N HIS A 498 23.31 8.55 7.35
CA HIS A 498 23.16 9.87 7.96
C HIS A 498 22.91 10.91 6.87
N ILE A 499 21.88 11.73 7.06
CA ILE A 499 21.59 12.88 6.22
C ILE A 499 22.32 14.10 6.81
N GLU A 500 23.01 14.85 5.98
CA GLU A 500 23.71 16.07 6.37
C GLU A 500 23.56 17.17 5.31
N ARG A 501 23.65 18.43 5.78
CA ARG A 501 23.68 19.60 4.91
C ARG A 501 25.14 19.96 4.61
N ILE A 502 25.48 20.03 3.34
CA ILE A 502 26.74 20.57 2.87
C ILE A 502 26.54 22.05 2.52
N LYS A 503 27.23 22.90 3.26
CA LYS A 503 27.24 24.34 3.06
C LYS A 503 27.87 24.68 1.70
N GLY A 504 27.17 25.44 0.88
CA GLY A 504 27.67 25.98 -0.37
C GLY A 504 28.57 27.19 -0.20
N ARG A 505 28.81 27.90 -1.30
CA ARG A 505 29.46 29.21 -1.30
C ARG A 505 28.42 30.27 -1.62
N GLY A 506 28.27 31.28 -0.76
CA GLY A 506 27.40 32.43 -1.04
C GLY A 506 27.92 33.25 -2.23
N ASP A 507 27.01 33.68 -3.11
CA ASP A 507 27.32 34.51 -4.28
C ASP A 507 26.08 35.31 -4.70
N ILE A 508 26.27 36.57 -5.12
CA ILE A 508 25.19 37.47 -5.55
C ILE A 508 24.73 37.17 -6.97
N ARG A 509 25.62 36.69 -7.85
CA ARG A 509 25.35 36.60 -9.30
C ARG A 509 25.11 35.19 -9.81
N SER A 510 25.78 34.19 -9.24
CA SER A 510 25.68 32.81 -9.71
C SER A 510 25.75 31.81 -8.58
N LEU A 511 24.59 31.28 -8.22
CA LEU A 511 24.47 30.22 -7.23
C LEU A 511 24.92 28.89 -7.84
N THR A 512 26.01 28.34 -7.31
CA THR A 512 26.54 27.04 -7.75
C THR A 512 26.30 26.00 -6.67
N SER A 513 25.78 24.82 -7.04
CA SER A 513 25.65 23.69 -6.10
C SER A 513 27.03 23.25 -5.59
N PRO A 514 27.17 22.95 -4.29
CA PRO A 514 28.44 22.49 -3.74
C PRO A 514 28.86 21.14 -4.33
N LYS A 515 30.17 20.89 -4.33
CA LYS A 515 30.70 19.58 -4.73
C LYS A 515 30.37 18.56 -3.65
N ILE A 516 29.79 17.45 -4.08
CA ILE A 516 29.39 16.35 -3.19
C ILE A 516 30.63 15.48 -2.89
N PRO A 517 30.94 15.17 -1.62
CA PRO A 517 31.98 14.25 -1.23
C PRO A 517 31.77 12.85 -1.82
N GLN A 518 32.86 12.14 -2.07
CA GLN A 518 32.80 10.75 -2.52
C GLN A 518 32.18 9.87 -1.43
N GLY A 519 31.28 8.95 -1.80
CA GLY A 519 30.55 8.12 -0.84
C GLY A 519 29.33 8.80 -0.20
N ALA A 520 28.90 9.94 -0.72
CA ALA A 520 27.64 10.59 -0.38
C ALA A 520 26.79 10.81 -1.63
N LEU A 521 25.48 10.65 -1.49
CA LEU A 521 24.50 10.87 -2.56
C LEU A 521 23.75 12.16 -2.28
N LYS A 522 23.67 13.04 -3.29
CA LYS A 522 22.84 14.24 -3.22
C LYS A 522 21.36 13.86 -3.26
N VAL A 523 20.60 14.39 -2.32
CA VAL A 523 19.15 14.20 -2.20
C VAL A 523 18.43 15.41 -2.80
N ALA A 524 18.73 16.61 -2.28
CA ALA A 524 18.12 17.85 -2.71
C ALA A 524 19.11 19.01 -2.66
N ASP A 525 18.81 20.05 -3.42
CA ASP A 525 19.49 21.34 -3.35
C ASP A 525 18.61 22.31 -2.54
N ILE A 526 19.19 23.03 -1.58
CA ILE A 526 18.48 24.04 -0.78
C ILE A 526 18.99 25.42 -1.18
N THR A 527 18.11 26.25 -1.73
CA THR A 527 18.41 27.63 -2.10
C THR A 527 18.01 28.56 -0.98
N GLN A 528 19.02 29.16 -0.36
CA GLN A 528 18.90 30.09 0.75
C GLN A 528 18.90 31.53 0.25
N HIS A 529 17.82 32.25 0.57
CA HIS A 529 17.67 33.68 0.27
C HIS A 529 17.94 34.58 1.48
N TRP A 530 17.88 34.02 2.70
CA TRP A 530 18.09 34.72 3.98
C TRP A 530 17.11 35.88 4.25
N ILE A 531 16.01 35.94 3.52
CA ILE A 531 14.93 36.90 3.75
C ILE A 531 13.96 36.26 4.77
N PRO A 532 13.75 36.83 5.96
CA PRO A 532 12.77 36.31 6.92
C PRO A 532 11.37 36.30 6.37
N GLY A 533 10.61 35.29 6.80
CA GLY A 533 9.27 35.04 6.28
C GLY A 533 9.25 34.48 4.85
N VAL A 534 10.40 34.35 4.19
CA VAL A 534 10.54 33.63 2.93
C VAL A 534 11.27 32.33 3.21
N ASP A 535 10.55 31.22 3.05
CA ASP A 535 11.11 29.89 3.22
C ASP A 535 12.20 29.62 2.17
N PRO A 536 13.27 28.90 2.53
CA PRO A 536 14.25 28.41 1.56
C PRO A 536 13.58 27.55 0.48
N ILE A 537 14.09 27.62 -0.74
CA ILE A 537 13.53 26.82 -1.85
C ILE A 537 14.27 25.49 -1.91
N ILE A 538 13.56 24.38 -1.73
CA ILE A 538 14.11 23.03 -1.91
C ILE A 538 13.80 22.54 -3.32
N ALA A 539 14.83 22.07 -4.01
CA ALA A 539 14.74 21.44 -5.31
C ALA A 539 15.28 20.00 -5.24
N ASP A 540 14.40 19.03 -5.47
CA ASP A 540 14.76 17.62 -5.59
C ASP A 540 15.65 17.43 -6.83
N SER A 541 16.95 17.28 -6.57
CA SER A 541 17.99 17.25 -7.60
C SER A 541 18.89 16.03 -7.48
N GLY A 542 18.46 15.06 -6.66
CA GLY A 542 19.08 13.76 -6.54
C GLY A 542 18.94 12.95 -7.82
N VAL A 543 19.92 12.07 -8.05
CA VAL A 543 19.88 11.14 -9.17
C VAL A 543 18.91 10.02 -8.81
N VAL A 544 17.82 9.86 -9.55
CA VAL A 544 16.80 8.82 -9.31
C VAL A 544 16.91 7.72 -10.37
N ALA A 545 16.79 6.46 -9.96
CA ALA A 545 16.69 5.34 -10.89
C ALA A 545 15.33 5.32 -11.57
N VAL A 546 15.34 5.28 -12.89
CA VAL A 546 14.14 5.15 -13.71
C VAL A 546 14.02 3.70 -14.18
N GLN A 547 12.83 3.12 -14.04
CA GLN A 547 12.60 1.76 -14.52
C GLN A 547 12.64 1.69 -16.05
N ALA A 548 13.10 0.56 -16.60
CA ALA A 548 13.16 0.38 -18.05
C ALA A 548 11.79 0.49 -18.75
N GLN A 549 10.71 0.11 -18.07
CA GLN A 549 9.35 0.31 -18.57
C GLN A 549 9.02 1.80 -18.73
N GLU A 550 9.34 2.62 -17.71
CA GLU A 550 9.07 4.06 -17.70
C GLU A 550 9.91 4.79 -18.75
N LEU A 551 11.17 4.38 -18.98
CA LEU A 551 11.98 4.86 -20.11
C LEU A 551 11.30 4.58 -21.46
N ASN A 552 10.70 3.41 -21.63
CA ASN A 552 9.95 3.07 -22.84
C ASN A 552 8.63 3.85 -22.96
N GLU A 553 8.00 4.19 -21.85
CA GLU A 553 6.83 5.08 -21.80
C GLU A 553 7.20 6.51 -22.17
N MET A 554 8.26 7.08 -21.58
CA MET A 554 8.77 8.39 -21.96
C MET A 554 9.13 8.45 -23.45
N ARG A 555 9.78 7.41 -23.99
CA ARG A 555 10.08 7.33 -25.43
C ARG A 555 8.81 7.38 -26.28
N ARG A 556 7.73 6.73 -25.84
CA ARG A 556 6.43 6.78 -26.53
C ARG A 556 5.77 8.15 -26.39
N ASN A 557 5.79 8.76 -25.21
CA ASN A 557 5.25 10.10 -24.99
C ASN A 557 5.98 11.16 -25.82
N ILE A 558 7.29 11.02 -25.99
CA ILE A 558 8.09 11.89 -26.88
C ILE A 558 7.65 11.71 -28.34
N ALA A 559 7.40 10.47 -28.79
CA ALA A 559 6.87 10.22 -30.12
C ALA A 559 5.47 10.84 -30.29
N ASP A 560 4.58 10.66 -29.31
CA ASP A 560 3.23 11.24 -29.29
C ASP A 560 3.31 12.80 -29.30
N LEU A 561 4.27 13.41 -28.62
CA LEU A 561 4.55 14.85 -28.68
C LEU A 561 5.00 15.32 -30.06
N TYR A 562 5.86 14.56 -30.74
CA TYR A 562 6.25 14.87 -32.12
C TYR A 562 5.06 14.80 -33.07
N ASP A 563 4.18 13.81 -32.90
CA ASP A 563 2.96 13.68 -33.67
C ASP A 563 1.99 14.84 -33.39
N MET A 564 1.81 15.23 -32.13
CA MET A 564 1.02 16.42 -31.77
C MET A 564 1.60 17.70 -32.36
N VAL A 565 2.92 17.90 -32.30
CA VAL A 565 3.59 19.06 -32.92
C VAL A 565 3.43 19.04 -34.43
N ALA A 566 3.44 17.86 -35.07
CA ALA A 566 3.19 17.72 -36.49
C ALA A 566 1.74 18.11 -36.85
N VAL A 567 0.76 17.63 -36.08
CA VAL A 567 -0.66 18.03 -36.22
C VAL A 567 -0.83 19.53 -36.01
N GLU A 568 -0.20 20.12 -34.99
CA GLU A 568 -0.20 21.56 -34.74
C GLU A 568 0.40 22.36 -35.92
N ARG A 569 1.47 21.86 -36.55
CA ARG A 569 2.04 22.49 -37.74
C ARG A 569 1.09 22.39 -38.94
N VAL A 570 0.44 21.24 -39.14
CA VAL A 570 -0.57 21.04 -40.20
C VAL A 570 -1.78 21.95 -39.97
N SER A 571 -2.27 22.05 -38.74
CA SER A 571 -3.34 22.97 -38.34
C SER A 571 -2.95 24.42 -38.57
N ARG A 572 -1.74 24.83 -38.19
CA ARG A 572 -1.23 26.18 -38.49
C ARG A 572 -1.11 26.46 -39.99
N LEU A 573 -0.69 25.49 -40.79
CA LEU A 573 -0.63 25.62 -42.24
C LEU A 573 -2.04 25.72 -42.85
N ALA A 574 -2.99 24.90 -42.41
CA ALA A 574 -4.39 24.96 -42.85
C ALA A 574 -5.06 26.29 -42.45
N ASN A 575 -4.79 26.81 -41.25
CA ASN A 575 -5.26 28.12 -40.80
C ASN A 575 -4.58 29.29 -41.54
N ALA A 576 -3.38 29.09 -42.10
CA ALA A 576 -2.72 30.09 -42.93
C ALA A 576 -3.33 30.17 -44.35
N ASP A 577 -3.90 29.07 -44.86
CA ASP A 577 -4.55 29.00 -46.17
C ASP A 577 -5.96 29.64 -46.18
N ASP A 578 -6.67 29.73 -45.04
CA ASP A 578 -7.95 30.46 -44.92
C ASP A 578 -7.92 31.52 -43.79
N PRO A 579 -7.48 32.76 -44.07
CA PRO A 579 -7.18 33.77 -43.06
C PRO A 579 -8.41 34.49 -42.47
N ARG A 580 -9.62 33.94 -42.58
CA ARG A 580 -10.81 34.52 -41.93
C ARG A 580 -10.85 34.13 -40.45
N VAL A 581 -11.02 35.15 -39.61
CA VAL A 581 -10.92 35.14 -38.13
C VAL A 581 -11.56 33.91 -37.48
N THR A 582 -10.73 32.92 -37.16
CA THR A 582 -11.01 31.81 -36.23
C THR A 582 -10.20 31.95 -34.94
N GLN A 583 -9.76 33.16 -34.59
CA GLN A 583 -9.10 33.40 -33.31
C GLN A 583 -10.15 33.38 -32.19
N GLY A 584 -10.22 32.27 -31.43
CA GLY A 584 -11.11 32.10 -30.28
C GLY A 584 -12.27 31.11 -30.48
N ILE A 585 -12.34 30.39 -31.60
CA ILE A 585 -13.30 29.28 -31.77
C ILE A 585 -12.54 27.96 -31.59
N PHE A 586 -12.66 27.37 -30.41
CA PHE A 586 -12.25 25.98 -30.18
C PHE A 586 -13.44 25.07 -30.52
N VAL A 587 -13.19 23.97 -31.23
CA VAL A 587 -14.20 22.97 -31.59
C VAL A 587 -13.84 21.70 -30.83
N ASP A 588 -14.72 21.27 -29.92
CA ASP A 588 -14.55 19.99 -29.22
C ASP A 588 -14.50 18.87 -30.27
N ALA A 589 -13.36 18.18 -30.32
CA ALA A 589 -13.14 17.07 -31.24
C ALA A 589 -13.94 15.81 -30.83
N PHE A 590 -14.65 15.84 -29.69
CA PHE A 590 -15.41 14.75 -29.10
C PHE A 590 -14.55 13.51 -28.75
N ILE A 591 -13.23 13.70 -28.59
CA ILE A 591 -12.26 12.65 -28.26
C ILE A 591 -11.90 12.66 -26.77
N ASN A 592 -11.87 13.84 -26.14
CA ASN A 592 -11.51 14.04 -24.74
C ASN A 592 -12.27 15.24 -24.13
N ASP A 593 -12.11 15.44 -22.83
CA ASP A 593 -12.81 16.50 -22.07
C ASP A 593 -12.06 17.85 -22.06
N ASP A 594 -10.88 17.95 -22.70
CA ASP A 594 -9.96 19.09 -22.57
C ASP A 594 -10.49 20.40 -23.17
N GLN A 595 -11.42 20.32 -24.12
CA GLN A 595 -12.02 21.48 -24.81
C GLN A 595 -13.51 21.66 -24.48
N ARG A 596 -14.01 21.05 -23.40
CA ARG A 596 -15.42 21.18 -22.96
C ARG A 596 -15.66 22.38 -22.05
N ASP A 597 -16.83 23.00 -22.20
CA ASP A 597 -17.26 24.13 -21.39
C ASP A 597 -17.40 23.75 -19.91
N ALA A 598 -16.80 24.57 -19.03
CA ALA A 598 -16.94 24.44 -17.58
C ALA A 598 -18.31 24.96 -17.11
N GLY A 599 -18.97 24.21 -16.21
CA GLY A 599 -20.11 24.72 -15.42
C GLY A 599 -21.42 23.93 -15.52
N ALA A 600 -21.56 22.97 -16.43
CA ALA A 600 -22.71 22.07 -16.48
C ALA A 600 -22.32 20.64 -16.06
N THR A 601 -23.18 19.96 -15.30
CA THR A 601 -23.02 18.55 -14.96
C THR A 601 -23.20 17.72 -16.22
N GLN A 602 -22.09 17.42 -16.89
CA GLN A 602 -22.10 16.62 -18.12
C GLN A 602 -22.61 15.23 -17.77
N THR A 603 -23.47 14.58 -18.57
CA THR A 603 -23.96 13.21 -18.30
C THR A 603 -23.78 12.28 -19.49
N ALA A 604 -23.14 12.74 -20.56
CA ALA A 604 -22.97 12.01 -21.80
C ALA A 604 -21.49 11.62 -22.04
N MET A 605 -21.29 10.45 -22.66
CA MET A 605 -20.04 9.85 -23.09
C MET A 605 -20.09 9.64 -24.61
N VAL A 606 -19.00 9.89 -25.31
CA VAL A 606 -18.89 9.64 -26.75
C VAL A 606 -18.24 8.27 -26.95
N ASP A 607 -18.93 7.38 -27.67
CA ASP A 607 -18.35 6.11 -28.11
C ASP A 607 -17.63 6.32 -29.44
N THR A 608 -16.30 6.27 -29.41
CA THR A 608 -15.44 6.52 -30.57
C THR A 608 -15.57 5.45 -31.67
N GLU A 609 -16.11 4.26 -31.36
CA GLU A 609 -16.30 3.19 -32.35
C GLU A 609 -17.65 3.31 -33.07
N SER A 610 -18.72 3.66 -32.35
CA SER A 610 -20.06 3.85 -32.94
C SER A 610 -20.34 5.28 -33.43
N GLN A 611 -19.50 6.26 -33.08
CA GLN A 611 -19.72 7.69 -33.32
C GLN A 611 -21.04 8.21 -32.72
N GLU A 612 -21.51 7.58 -31.65
CA GLU A 612 -22.76 7.94 -30.96
C GLU A 612 -22.49 8.54 -29.57
N LEU A 613 -23.35 9.49 -29.19
CA LEU A 613 -23.36 10.10 -27.85
C LEU A 613 -24.30 9.28 -26.95
N THR A 614 -23.77 8.66 -25.91
CA THR A 614 -24.51 7.81 -24.97
C THR A 614 -24.49 8.40 -23.55
N LEU A 615 -25.44 8.06 -22.69
CA LEU A 615 -25.37 8.49 -21.28
C LEU A 615 -24.27 7.71 -20.56
N ALA A 616 -23.48 8.40 -19.73
CA ALA A 616 -22.47 7.77 -18.91
C ALA A 616 -23.12 6.77 -17.94
N PHE A 617 -22.56 5.57 -17.85
CA PHE A 617 -22.97 4.55 -16.88
C PHE A 617 -21.79 4.25 -15.95
N ASP A 618 -22.08 4.04 -14.66
CA ASP A 618 -21.06 3.67 -13.69
C ASP A 618 -20.56 2.25 -13.99
N VAL A 619 -19.29 2.12 -14.35
CA VAL A 619 -18.64 0.82 -14.44
C VAL A 619 -18.06 0.48 -13.08
N HIS A 620 -18.68 -0.47 -12.38
CA HIS A 620 -18.06 -1.14 -11.25
C HIS A 620 -16.99 -2.11 -11.77
N THR A 621 -15.77 -1.64 -11.98
CA THR A 621 -14.62 -2.53 -12.13
C THR A 621 -14.27 -3.07 -10.75
N ILE A 622 -14.38 -4.39 -10.57
CA ILE A 622 -13.80 -5.07 -9.40
C ILE A 622 -12.30 -5.10 -9.64
N ASP A 623 -11.56 -4.29 -8.87
CA ASP A 623 -10.10 -4.31 -8.88
C ASP A 623 -9.63 -5.58 -8.15
N THR A 624 -9.22 -6.59 -8.91
CA THR A 624 -8.80 -7.90 -8.38
C THR A 624 -7.57 -7.81 -7.47
N LYS A 625 -6.90 -6.65 -7.39
CA LYS A 625 -5.80 -6.40 -6.45
C LYS A 625 -6.25 -5.97 -5.06
N THR A 626 -7.54 -5.68 -4.85
CA THR A 626 -8.10 -5.22 -3.57
C THR A 626 -9.01 -6.24 -2.87
N LEU A 627 -9.18 -7.43 -3.45
CA LEU A 627 -9.88 -8.52 -2.80
C LEU A 627 -8.99 -9.11 -1.71
N SER A 628 -9.50 -9.14 -0.48
CA SER A 628 -8.80 -9.78 0.64
C SER A 628 -8.62 -11.29 0.36
N ALA A 629 -7.62 -11.92 0.97
CA ALA A 629 -7.46 -13.37 0.88
C ALA A 629 -8.68 -14.14 1.42
N GLU A 630 -9.50 -13.49 2.25
CA GLU A 630 -10.78 -14.02 2.77
C GLU A 630 -11.88 -14.02 1.70
N ASP A 631 -11.89 -13.03 0.80
CA ASP A 631 -12.90 -12.89 -0.26
C ASP A 631 -12.58 -13.68 -1.54
N ALA A 632 -11.31 -14.01 -1.78
CA ALA A 632 -10.86 -14.80 -2.93
C ALA A 632 -9.61 -15.66 -2.61
N PRO A 633 -9.75 -16.82 -1.96
CA PRO A 633 -8.63 -17.63 -1.44
C PRO A 633 -7.62 -18.14 -2.48
N GLN A 634 -7.87 -17.93 -3.78
CA GLN A 634 -7.02 -18.32 -4.91
C GLN A 634 -7.02 -17.28 -6.06
N GLY A 635 -7.44 -16.03 -5.80
CA GLY A 635 -7.53 -14.99 -6.83
C GLY A 635 -8.69 -15.15 -7.83
N ILE A 636 -9.63 -16.07 -7.56
CA ILE A 636 -10.85 -16.25 -8.35
C ILE A 636 -12.04 -15.72 -7.52
N SER A 637 -12.72 -14.70 -8.04
CA SER A 637 -13.95 -14.18 -7.45
C SER A 637 -15.12 -15.11 -7.83
N CYS A 638 -15.70 -15.78 -6.84
CA CYS A 638 -16.83 -16.69 -7.02
C CYS A 638 -18.16 -15.99 -6.68
N LEU A 639 -19.25 -16.42 -7.32
CA LEU A 639 -20.60 -16.07 -6.85
C LEU A 639 -20.82 -16.62 -5.42
N PRO A 640 -21.72 -16.03 -4.61
CA PRO A 640 -21.96 -16.45 -3.24
C PRO A 640 -22.18 -17.97 -3.16
N TYR A 641 -21.30 -18.66 -2.44
CA TYR A 641 -21.35 -20.09 -2.23
C TYR A 641 -21.07 -20.39 -0.77
N THR A 642 -21.61 -21.50 -0.26
CA THR A 642 -21.32 -21.99 1.09
C THR A 642 -20.34 -23.15 0.99
N LEU A 643 -19.12 -22.93 1.51
CA LEU A 643 -18.10 -23.96 1.63
C LEU A 643 -18.54 -24.98 2.69
N ARG A 644 -18.64 -26.25 2.30
CA ARG A 644 -18.96 -27.36 3.22
C ARG A 644 -17.73 -28.23 3.36
N GLU A 645 -17.09 -28.22 4.53
CA GLU A 645 -16.00 -29.14 4.84
C GLU A 645 -16.52 -30.59 4.79
N ALA A 646 -15.97 -31.40 3.88
CA ALA A 646 -16.32 -32.81 3.77
C ALA A 646 -15.48 -33.69 4.72
N VAL A 647 -14.24 -33.27 5.01
CA VAL A 647 -13.29 -33.98 5.89
C VAL A 647 -12.39 -32.94 6.58
N SER A 648 -12.37 -32.95 7.91
CA SER A 648 -11.41 -32.18 8.71
C SER A 648 -10.74 -33.09 9.75
N GLN A 649 -9.41 -33.01 9.86
CA GLN A 649 -8.62 -33.76 10.84
C GLN A 649 -8.27 -32.83 12.01
N ASN A 650 -9.21 -32.70 12.96
CA ASN A 650 -9.12 -31.74 14.07
C ASN A 650 -8.32 -32.26 15.29
N ALA A 651 -7.54 -33.33 15.15
CA ALA A 651 -6.78 -33.89 16.27
C ALA A 651 -5.34 -34.21 15.87
N SER A 652 -4.43 -33.35 16.33
CA SER A 652 -3.03 -33.72 16.61
C SER A 652 -2.89 -33.79 18.12
N THR A 653 -2.85 -35.00 18.70
CA THR A 653 -2.58 -35.19 20.12
C THR A 653 -1.09 -35.48 20.32
N GLY A 654 -0.37 -34.44 20.73
CA GLY A 654 0.96 -34.54 21.32
C GLY A 654 1.29 -33.24 22.04
N SER A 655 1.13 -33.18 23.36
CA SER A 655 1.67 -32.08 24.17
C SER A 655 3.05 -32.48 24.70
N MET A 656 4.07 -31.71 24.31
CA MET A 656 5.39 -31.72 24.92
C MET A 656 5.56 -30.40 25.68
N LYS A 657 6.16 -30.44 26.88
CA LYS A 657 6.50 -29.21 27.61
C LYS A 657 7.56 -28.43 26.84
N VAL A 658 7.15 -27.34 26.21
CA VAL A 658 8.07 -26.35 25.64
C VAL A 658 8.66 -25.58 26.82
N ASN A 659 9.85 -26.02 27.26
CA ASN A 659 10.76 -25.34 28.18
C ASN A 659 10.55 -25.52 29.71
N PRO A 660 11.30 -26.43 30.37
CA PRO A 660 11.32 -26.62 31.83
C PRO A 660 12.16 -25.59 32.61
N TYR A 661 12.87 -24.68 31.94
CA TYR A 661 13.69 -23.65 32.61
C TYR A 661 13.17 -22.28 32.24
N ALA A 662 12.31 -21.74 33.12
CA ALA A 662 11.80 -20.38 33.07
C ALA A 662 12.95 -19.36 33.25
N ALA A 663 13.69 -19.12 32.18
CA ALA A 663 14.62 -18.00 32.05
C ALA A 663 14.26 -17.25 30.77
N PHE A 664 13.10 -16.61 30.77
CA PHE A 664 12.85 -15.54 29.81
C PHE A 664 13.54 -14.28 30.35
N GLU A 665 14.44 -13.71 29.57
CA GLU A 665 14.63 -12.27 29.64
C GLU A 665 13.25 -11.62 29.40
N PRO A 666 12.86 -10.60 30.17
CA PRO A 666 11.55 -9.98 30.02
C PRO A 666 11.35 -9.54 28.56
N ILE A 667 10.22 -9.94 27.98
CA ILE A 667 9.82 -9.53 26.63
C ILE A 667 9.98 -8.00 26.56
N PRO A 668 10.78 -7.46 25.62
CA PRO A 668 10.95 -6.01 25.51
C PRO A 668 9.59 -5.36 25.32
N ALA A 669 9.39 -4.19 25.92
CA ALA A 669 8.13 -3.46 25.80
C ALA A 669 7.82 -3.23 24.31
N SER A 670 6.69 -3.74 23.82
CA SER A 670 6.30 -3.64 22.42
C SER A 670 5.35 -2.45 22.24
N LEU A 671 5.71 -1.53 21.35
CA LEU A 671 4.88 -0.39 20.93
C LEU A 671 4.36 -0.66 19.52
N THR A 672 3.04 -0.75 19.37
CA THR A 672 2.38 -0.98 18.08
C THR A 672 1.53 0.23 17.70
N LEU A 673 1.63 0.68 16.44
CA LEU A 673 0.88 1.81 15.90
C LEU A 673 -0.28 1.30 15.05
N THR A 674 -1.49 1.83 15.25
CA THR A 674 -2.66 1.46 14.44
C THR A 674 -3.38 2.71 13.91
N PRO A 675 -3.51 2.89 12.58
CA PRO A 675 -2.86 2.09 11.53
C PRO A 675 -1.35 2.35 11.47
N SER A 676 -0.57 1.35 11.06
CA SER A 676 0.89 1.48 10.88
C SER A 676 1.28 2.14 9.55
N LEU A 677 0.38 2.12 8.57
CA LEU A 677 0.56 2.70 7.24
C LEU A 677 -0.79 3.31 6.78
N ASP A 678 -0.79 4.58 6.34
CA ASP A 678 -1.98 5.25 5.78
C ASP A 678 -1.81 5.47 4.28
N ASN A 679 -2.30 4.52 3.48
CA ASN A 679 -2.38 4.66 2.04
C ASN A 679 -3.79 5.11 1.66
N TRP A 680 -3.99 6.42 1.49
CA TRP A 680 -5.28 7.00 1.14
C TRP A 680 -5.27 7.55 -0.29
N THR A 681 -6.16 7.03 -1.14
CA THR A 681 -6.35 7.54 -2.50
C THR A 681 -7.81 7.91 -2.67
N ILE A 682 -8.09 9.19 -2.92
CA ILE A 682 -9.43 9.62 -3.35
C ILE A 682 -9.53 9.32 -4.85
N LYS A 683 -10.26 8.26 -5.20
CA LYS A 683 -10.66 8.02 -6.60
C LYS A 683 -11.85 8.92 -6.90
N THR A 684 -11.59 10.14 -7.36
CA THR A 684 -12.60 10.88 -8.12
C THR A 684 -12.70 10.13 -9.45
N ASN A 685 -13.83 9.49 -9.73
CA ASN A 685 -14.07 8.85 -11.02
C ASN A 685 -14.10 9.94 -12.10
N LEU A 686 -12.94 10.36 -12.61
CA LEU A 686 -12.85 10.95 -13.92
C LEU A 686 -13.22 9.84 -14.89
N ARG A 687 -14.32 10.08 -15.60
CA ARG A 687 -15.07 9.11 -16.37
C ARG A 687 -14.15 8.38 -17.33
N THR A 688 -13.93 7.11 -17.05
CA THR A 688 -13.22 6.23 -17.97
C THR A 688 -14.10 6.04 -19.20
N SER A 689 -13.62 6.45 -20.38
CA SER A 689 -14.09 5.92 -21.65
C SER A 689 -13.67 4.45 -21.72
N ILE A 690 -14.50 3.56 -21.20
CA ILE A 690 -14.37 2.14 -21.47
C ILE A 690 -15.11 1.90 -22.77
N SER A 691 -14.38 1.90 -23.90
CA SER A 691 -14.87 1.27 -25.12
C SER A 691 -14.99 -0.23 -24.83
N ARG A 692 -16.17 -0.65 -24.38
CA ARG A 692 -16.48 -2.06 -24.21
C ARG A 692 -16.77 -2.64 -25.58
N SER A 693 -15.79 -3.31 -26.20
CA SER A 693 -16.08 -4.16 -27.35
C SER A 693 -16.87 -5.39 -26.87
N VAL A 694 -18.20 -5.33 -26.89
CA VAL A 694 -19.01 -6.54 -27.12
C VAL A 694 -19.26 -6.58 -28.61
N ILE A 695 -18.39 -7.27 -29.35
CA ILE A 695 -18.65 -7.55 -30.76
C ILE A 695 -19.85 -8.50 -30.82
N THR A 696 -21.04 -7.94 -31.07
CA THR A 696 -22.12 -8.68 -31.74
C THR A 696 -22.46 -7.96 -33.03
N ALA A 697 -21.50 -7.89 -33.97
CA ALA A 697 -21.82 -7.46 -35.32
C ALA A 697 -22.67 -8.55 -35.98
N ARG A 698 -24.01 -8.44 -35.89
CA ARG A 698 -24.95 -9.22 -36.69
C ARG A 698 -24.93 -8.66 -38.12
N GLN A 699 -23.92 -9.02 -38.90
CA GLN A 699 -23.93 -8.68 -40.32
C GLN A 699 -24.94 -9.60 -41.03
N ARG A 700 -26.16 -9.10 -41.25
CA ARG A 700 -27.13 -9.78 -42.12
C ARG A 700 -26.64 -9.67 -43.55
N LEU A 701 -25.96 -10.70 -44.04
CA LEU A 701 -25.77 -10.88 -45.49
C LEU A 701 -27.16 -10.96 -46.13
N ARG A 702 -27.41 -10.14 -47.17
CA ARG A 702 -28.66 -10.23 -47.92
C ARG A 702 -28.75 -11.63 -48.53
N ALA A 703 -29.93 -12.25 -48.43
CA ALA A 703 -30.18 -13.62 -48.91
C ALA A 703 -29.77 -13.85 -50.38
N SER A 704 -29.73 -12.79 -51.21
CA SER A 704 -29.35 -12.86 -52.62
C SER A 704 -27.91 -13.29 -52.88
N ASP A 705 -26.97 -12.96 -51.99
CA ASP A 705 -25.55 -13.29 -52.19
C ASP A 705 -25.18 -14.68 -51.65
N PHE A 706 -25.98 -15.20 -50.71
CA PHE A 706 -25.80 -16.53 -50.12
C PHE A 706 -26.44 -17.64 -50.99
N VAL A 707 -27.59 -17.37 -51.62
CA VAL A 707 -28.29 -18.31 -52.53
C VAL A 707 -27.45 -18.65 -53.77
N ARG A 708 -26.64 -17.71 -54.26
CA ARG A 708 -25.77 -17.95 -55.43
C ARG A 708 -24.56 -18.85 -55.15
N ARG A 709 -24.18 -19.08 -53.89
CA ARG A 709 -22.96 -19.81 -53.55
C ARG A 709 -23.19 -21.18 -52.90
N PHE A 710 -24.29 -21.42 -52.17
CA PHE A 710 -24.45 -22.68 -51.42
C PHE A 710 -25.86 -23.31 -51.39
N GLY A 711 -26.82 -22.83 -52.19
CA GLY A 711 -27.99 -23.62 -52.59
C GLY A 711 -28.80 -24.30 -51.46
N SER A 712 -29.16 -23.60 -50.38
CA SER A 712 -30.36 -23.83 -49.55
C SER A 712 -30.29 -22.90 -48.33
N GLY A 713 -31.43 -22.31 -47.94
CA GLY A 713 -31.49 -21.30 -46.89
C GLY A 713 -31.19 -21.85 -45.50
N SER A 714 -30.08 -21.40 -44.92
CA SER A 714 -29.86 -21.38 -43.47
C SER A 714 -28.88 -20.27 -43.11
N THR A 715 -29.25 -19.49 -42.09
CA THR A 715 -28.49 -18.35 -41.57
C THR A 715 -27.21 -18.86 -40.88
N ALA A 716 -26.04 -18.60 -41.45
CA ALA A 716 -24.76 -18.94 -40.82
C ALA A 716 -24.28 -17.78 -39.92
N ASN A 717 -24.00 -18.06 -38.64
CA ASN A 717 -23.35 -17.13 -37.72
C ASN A 717 -21.84 -17.36 -37.78
N VAL A 718 -21.07 -16.35 -38.19
CA VAL A 718 -19.60 -16.39 -38.17
C VAL A 718 -19.11 -15.42 -37.10
N THR A 719 -18.43 -15.94 -36.06
CA THR A 719 -17.84 -15.16 -34.98
C THR A 719 -16.36 -14.95 -35.28
N THR A 720 -15.92 -13.70 -35.47
CA THR A 720 -14.49 -13.37 -35.64
C THR A 720 -14.07 -12.47 -34.48
N GLY A 721 -13.18 -12.95 -33.61
CA GLY A 721 -12.64 -12.18 -32.49
C GLY A 721 -11.40 -11.40 -32.92
N ARG A 722 -11.39 -10.08 -32.71
CA ARG A 722 -10.21 -9.21 -32.84
C ARG A 722 -10.00 -8.51 -31.51
N THR A 723 -8.81 -8.70 -30.92
CA THR A 723 -8.41 -8.04 -29.67
C THR A 723 -7.95 -6.61 -29.98
N VAL A 724 -8.59 -5.60 -29.38
CA VAL A 724 -8.18 -4.20 -29.42
C VAL A 724 -7.76 -3.79 -28.02
N THR A 725 -6.56 -3.23 -27.89
CA THR A 725 -5.99 -2.76 -26.62
C THR A 725 -6.37 -1.28 -26.45
N SER A 726 -7.17 -0.95 -25.42
CA SER A 726 -7.57 0.43 -25.10
C SER A 726 -6.64 1.06 -24.05
N ARG A 727 -6.30 2.35 -24.24
CA ARG A 727 -5.50 3.17 -23.30
C ARG A 727 -6.41 3.76 -22.23
N THR A 728 -6.13 3.48 -20.96
CA THR A 728 -6.72 4.15 -19.80
C THR A 728 -5.78 5.30 -19.38
N SER A 729 -6.23 6.55 -19.44
CA SER A 729 -5.48 7.66 -18.84
C SER A 729 -5.90 7.84 -17.38
N MET A 730 -5.03 7.52 -16.44
CA MET A 730 -5.19 7.89 -15.03
C MET A 730 -4.44 9.20 -14.79
N ARG A 731 -5.15 10.21 -14.27
CA ARG A 731 -4.54 11.45 -13.78
C ARG A 731 -4.40 11.33 -12.26
N LEU A 732 -3.18 11.22 -11.77
CA LEU A 732 -2.88 11.40 -10.35
C LEU A 732 -2.70 12.90 -10.10
N GLU A 733 -3.38 13.41 -9.07
CA GLU A 733 -3.12 14.73 -8.50
C GLU A 733 -2.86 14.57 -7.00
N GLU A 734 -1.89 15.33 -6.51
CA GLU A 734 -1.60 15.39 -5.08
C GLU A 734 -2.69 16.20 -4.37
N LEU A 735 -3.13 15.72 -3.20
CA LEU A 735 -4.11 16.45 -2.40
C LEU A 735 -3.44 17.72 -1.82
N PRO A 736 -4.10 18.90 -1.90
CA PRO A 736 -3.52 20.14 -1.38
C PRO A 736 -3.29 20.11 0.13
N HIS A 737 -4.03 19.28 0.87
CA HIS A 737 -3.85 19.08 2.31
C HIS A 737 -4.03 17.61 2.69
N LEU A 738 -3.18 17.13 3.60
CA LEU A 738 -3.36 15.85 4.28
C LEU A 738 -4.62 15.89 5.15
N ARG A 739 -5.39 14.80 5.15
CA ARG A 739 -6.53 14.63 6.04
C ARG A 739 -6.06 14.41 7.48
N SER A 740 -6.88 14.78 8.46
CA SER A 740 -6.64 14.42 9.85
C SER A 740 -6.89 12.92 10.07
N LEU A 741 -5.89 12.19 10.57
CA LEU A 741 -5.99 10.76 10.91
C LEU A 741 -5.81 10.55 12.41
N ARG A 742 -6.66 9.73 13.04
CA ARG A 742 -6.46 9.29 14.42
C ARG A 742 -5.53 8.08 14.44
N VAL A 743 -4.43 8.20 15.17
CA VAL A 743 -3.43 7.14 15.33
C VAL A 743 -3.45 6.64 16.77
N SER A 744 -3.55 5.32 16.95
CA SER A 744 -3.59 4.67 18.26
C SER A 744 -2.25 4.00 18.57
N PHE A 745 -1.82 4.08 19.83
CA PHE A 745 -0.60 3.45 20.34
C PHE A 745 -0.98 2.32 21.30
N ASP A 746 -0.60 1.09 20.98
CA ASP A 746 -0.75 -0.08 21.87
C ASP A 746 0.62 -0.41 22.47
N VAL A 747 0.75 -0.31 23.80
CA VAL A 747 2.01 -0.53 24.51
C VAL A 747 1.87 -1.69 25.48
N LYS A 748 2.66 -2.75 25.29
CA LYS A 748 2.61 -4.00 26.07
C LYS A 748 4.00 -4.33 26.64
N GLY A 749 4.05 -5.20 27.65
CA GLY A 749 5.31 -5.72 28.22
C GLY A 749 5.84 -5.02 29.47
N PHE A 750 5.09 -4.07 30.05
CA PHE A 750 5.46 -3.43 31.32
C PHE A 750 5.20 -4.32 32.54
N LYS A 751 6.06 -4.24 33.55
CA LYS A 751 5.84 -4.92 34.84
C LYS A 751 4.79 -4.18 35.70
N PRO A 752 4.14 -4.85 36.65
CA PRO A 752 3.25 -4.19 37.61
C PRO A 752 3.99 -3.06 38.34
N GLY A 753 3.54 -1.81 38.16
CA GLY A 753 4.13 -0.60 38.78
C GLY A 753 5.11 0.20 37.90
N GLU A 754 5.46 -0.30 36.73
CA GLU A 754 6.29 0.42 35.76
C GLU A 754 5.47 1.47 35.00
N LYS A 755 5.90 2.75 35.08
CA LYS A 755 5.15 3.88 34.50
C LYS A 755 5.79 4.35 33.21
N ILE A 756 4.95 4.59 32.20
CA ILE A 756 5.35 5.29 30.98
C ILE A 756 5.69 6.73 31.33
N ARG A 757 6.94 7.14 31.09
CA ARG A 757 7.40 8.52 31.38
C ARG A 757 7.01 9.47 30.25
N ASN A 758 7.45 9.18 29.03
CA ASN A 758 7.14 9.96 27.83
C ASN A 758 6.88 9.04 26.62
N ILE A 759 5.95 9.42 25.74
CA ILE A 759 5.74 8.85 24.39
C ILE A 759 5.91 9.98 23.38
N TYR A 760 6.71 9.73 22.34
CA TYR A 760 6.96 10.68 21.25
C TYR A 760 6.46 10.10 19.93
N PHE A 761 5.75 10.92 19.15
CA PHE A 761 5.41 10.65 17.76
C PHE A 761 6.16 11.65 16.88
N GLY A 762 7.21 11.19 16.21
CA GLY A 762 8.21 12.08 15.61
C GLY A 762 8.89 12.94 16.67
N SER A 763 8.90 14.26 16.49
CA SER A 763 9.41 15.25 17.44
C SER A 763 8.38 15.72 18.48
N VAL A 764 7.11 15.30 18.36
CA VAL A 764 6.02 15.76 19.22
C VAL A 764 5.84 14.83 20.42
N ASN A 765 5.83 15.41 21.62
CA ASN A 765 5.52 14.70 22.85
C ASN A 765 4.00 14.47 22.96
N VAL A 766 3.56 13.22 22.80
CA VAL A 766 2.14 12.78 22.85
C VAL A 766 1.80 12.08 24.16
N THR A 767 2.60 12.28 25.22
CA THR A 767 2.38 11.63 26.52
C THR A 767 1.07 12.03 27.16
N ASN A 768 0.66 13.29 27.00
CA ASN A 768 -0.57 13.80 27.62
C ASN A 768 -1.83 13.21 27.00
N THR A 769 -1.81 12.86 25.71
CA THR A 769 -2.90 12.15 25.02
C THR A 769 -3.05 10.70 25.45
N VAL A 770 -2.04 10.10 26.10
CA VAL A 770 -2.11 8.74 26.67
C VAL A 770 -2.59 8.75 28.12
N LYS A 771 -2.44 9.88 28.85
CA LYS A 771 -2.99 10.03 30.21
C LYS A 771 -4.53 10.09 30.25
N GLU A 772 -5.18 10.40 29.14
CA GLU A 772 -6.64 10.32 29.00
C GLU A 772 -7.14 8.88 28.82
N ALA A 773 -6.25 7.92 28.55
CA ALA A 773 -6.55 6.50 28.55
C ALA A 773 -6.10 5.87 29.88
N ASN A 774 -7.02 5.82 30.84
CA ASN A 774 -6.89 5.10 32.11
C ASN A 774 -6.31 3.67 31.93
N LEU A 775 -4.98 3.52 32.00
CA LEU A 775 -4.35 2.24 32.26
C LEU A 775 -4.53 1.94 33.77
N PRO A 776 -5.22 0.84 34.13
CA PRO A 776 -5.71 0.64 35.48
C PRO A 776 -4.57 0.32 36.46
N VAL A 777 -4.49 1.11 37.53
CA VAL A 777 -3.96 0.62 38.81
C VAL A 777 -5.02 -0.33 39.38
N VAL A 778 -4.61 -1.56 39.65
CA VAL A 778 -5.41 -2.54 40.40
C VAL A 778 -5.70 -1.96 41.79
N ASP A 779 -6.92 -1.47 42.03
CA ASP A 779 -7.88 -1.97 43.03
C ASP A 779 -8.94 -0.88 43.36
N LYS A 780 -10.21 -1.23 43.13
CA LYS A 780 -11.49 -0.72 43.67
C LYS A 780 -11.92 0.77 43.51
N VAL A 781 -13.19 0.87 43.08
CA VAL A 781 -14.19 1.95 43.17
C VAL A 781 -14.31 2.87 41.94
N LEU A 782 -15.41 2.65 41.21
CA LEU A 782 -16.05 3.61 40.30
C LEU A 782 -16.16 5.00 40.97
N GLN A 783 -15.63 6.05 40.34
CA GLN A 783 -16.31 7.34 40.24
C GLN A 783 -15.96 8.06 38.92
N ILE A 784 -16.99 8.23 38.10
CA ILE A 784 -17.41 9.42 37.32
C ILE A 784 -16.39 10.56 37.26
N GLY A 785 -15.98 10.96 36.05
CA GLY A 785 -15.22 12.18 35.79
C GLY A 785 -15.31 12.65 34.32
N ASP A 786 -15.98 13.78 34.13
CA ASP A 786 -15.93 14.78 33.04
C ASP A 786 -15.93 14.37 31.55
N ASN A 787 -17.13 14.31 30.97
CA ASN A 787 -17.36 14.39 29.52
C ASN A 787 -17.75 15.82 29.09
N ALA A 788 -16.87 16.80 29.28
CA ALA A 788 -17.12 18.20 28.93
C ALA A 788 -16.66 18.61 27.52
N LEU A 789 -16.02 17.72 26.75
CA LEU A 789 -15.55 17.99 25.38
C LEU A 789 -15.96 16.84 24.45
N LEU A 790 -17.25 16.73 24.15
CA LEU A 790 -17.75 15.86 23.09
C LEU A 790 -17.70 16.62 21.76
N ASP A 791 -16.78 16.20 20.90
CA ASP A 791 -16.73 16.52 19.46
C ASP A 791 -18.04 16.03 18.81
N THR A 792 -18.89 16.96 18.37
CA THR A 792 -20.21 16.72 17.77
C THR A 792 -20.13 16.39 16.27
N ARG A 793 -19.10 15.65 15.85
CA ARG A 793 -18.96 15.18 14.47
C ARG A 793 -19.33 13.70 14.37
N PRO A 794 -20.17 13.31 13.39
CA PRO A 794 -20.62 11.93 13.24
C PRO A 794 -19.42 11.03 12.93
N LEU A 795 -18.97 10.25 13.91
CA LEU A 795 -17.97 9.19 13.79
C LEU A 795 -18.57 7.96 13.08
N PHE A 796 -19.10 8.19 11.89
CA PHE A 796 -19.57 7.14 10.99
C PHE A 796 -19.34 7.65 9.54
N GLU A 797 -18.07 7.73 9.10
CA GLU A 797 -17.75 7.69 7.65
C GLU A 797 -18.33 6.43 6.98
N GLY A 798 -18.69 5.42 7.78
CA GLY A 798 -19.48 4.28 7.36
C GLY A 798 -20.98 4.52 7.24
N ALA A 799 -21.56 5.70 7.50
CA ALA A 799 -23.04 5.83 7.59
C ALA A 799 -23.69 5.52 6.24
N GLN A 800 -23.09 6.00 5.15
CA GLN A 800 -23.55 5.69 3.80
C GLN A 800 -23.36 4.21 3.42
N LYS A 801 -22.29 3.56 3.88
CA LYS A 801 -22.06 2.12 3.67
C LYS A 801 -22.90 1.23 4.60
N SER A 802 -23.21 1.66 5.82
CA SER A 802 -23.89 0.83 6.82
C SER A 802 -25.39 0.73 6.54
N LEU A 803 -26.03 1.80 6.08
CA LEU A 803 -27.46 1.77 5.83
C LEU A 803 -27.85 0.96 4.57
N THR A 804 -26.96 0.82 3.58
CA THR A 804 -27.23 -0.03 2.39
C THR A 804 -27.06 -1.51 2.67
N HIS A 805 -26.25 -1.89 3.68
CA HIS A 805 -25.98 -3.29 4.00
C HIS A 805 -26.80 -3.78 5.19
N TRP A 806 -27.14 -2.93 6.18
CA TRP A 806 -27.89 -3.33 7.37
C TRP A 806 -29.32 -3.80 7.05
N GLU A 807 -29.74 -4.88 7.72
CA GLU A 807 -31.03 -5.51 7.52
C GLU A 807 -32.13 -4.65 8.13
N ARG A 808 -33.22 -4.47 7.39
CA ARG A 808 -34.44 -3.81 7.88
C ARG A 808 -35.47 -4.87 8.21
N SER A 809 -35.86 -4.94 9.47
CA SER A 809 -36.89 -5.86 9.94
C SER A 809 -37.98 -5.10 10.70
N ASN A 810 -39.17 -5.66 10.71
CA ASN A 810 -40.29 -5.10 11.45
C ASN A 810 -41.29 -6.20 11.88
N PRO A 811 -41.09 -6.83 13.04
CA PRO A 811 -42.01 -7.83 13.53
C PRO A 811 -43.37 -7.19 13.83
N SER A 812 -44.38 -7.55 13.03
CA SER A 812 -45.75 -7.07 13.16
C SER A 812 -46.73 -8.24 13.19
N PRO A 813 -47.75 -8.24 14.08
CA PRO A 813 -48.83 -9.21 14.05
C PRO A 813 -49.65 -9.19 12.74
N THR A 814 -49.61 -8.08 12.01
CA THR A 814 -50.41 -7.86 10.78
C THR A 814 -49.58 -7.95 9.49
N GLY A 815 -48.32 -8.39 9.57
CA GLY A 815 -47.39 -8.47 8.43
C GLY A 815 -46.54 -7.21 8.23
N GLN A 816 -45.44 -7.37 7.49
CA GLN A 816 -44.47 -6.30 7.21
C GLN A 816 -44.98 -5.36 6.11
N LEU A 817 -45.04 -4.05 6.38
CA LEU A 817 -45.36 -3.04 5.36
C LEU A 817 -44.07 -2.50 4.70
N GLU A 818 -44.08 -2.36 3.37
CA GLU A 818 -42.90 -2.00 2.57
C GLU A 818 -42.39 -0.58 2.87
N ASN A 819 -43.30 0.36 3.15
CA ASN A 819 -42.99 1.75 3.50
C ASN A 819 -42.25 1.89 4.85
N GLU A 820 -42.53 1.03 5.83
CA GLU A 820 -41.86 1.01 7.14
C GLU A 820 -40.39 0.59 7.03
N ARG A 821 -40.04 -0.32 6.10
CA ARG A 821 -38.64 -0.72 5.84
C ARG A 821 -37.84 0.43 5.24
N THR A 822 -38.44 1.18 4.32
CA THR A 822 -37.76 2.31 3.64
C THR A 822 -37.63 3.58 4.51
N ALA A 823 -38.26 3.61 5.69
CA ALA A 823 -38.28 4.79 6.55
C ALA A 823 -36.94 5.09 7.24
N TRP A 824 -36.08 4.09 7.40
CA TRP A 824 -34.69 4.28 7.83
C TRP A 824 -33.88 4.92 6.71
N SER A 825 -33.29 6.08 6.98
CA SER A 825 -32.52 6.87 6.02
C SER A 825 -31.35 7.59 6.68
N ILE A 826 -30.53 8.27 5.88
CA ILE A 826 -29.49 9.17 6.37
C ILE A 826 -29.90 10.60 6.04
N GLY A 827 -29.82 11.50 7.01
CA GLY A 827 -30.06 12.92 6.82
C GLY A 827 -29.11 13.74 7.67
N ASN A 828 -28.46 14.73 7.07
CA ASN A 828 -27.48 15.59 7.73
C ASN A 828 -26.35 14.81 8.46
N GLY A 829 -25.93 13.67 7.89
CA GLY A 829 -24.89 12.81 8.47
C GLY A 829 -25.34 11.85 9.57
N ASN A 830 -26.60 11.93 10.02
CA ASN A 830 -27.15 11.06 11.06
C ASN A 830 -28.08 9.99 10.49
N ILE A 831 -28.13 8.83 11.15
CA ILE A 831 -29.17 7.82 10.90
C ILE A 831 -30.48 8.39 11.42
N GLN A 832 -31.58 8.22 10.68
CA GLN A 832 -32.88 8.74 11.10
C GLN A 832 -34.01 7.79 10.70
N TYR A 833 -35.05 7.81 11.51
CA TYR A 833 -36.32 7.17 11.25
C TYR A 833 -37.42 8.23 11.21
N ARG A 834 -38.25 8.22 10.16
CA ARG A 834 -39.17 9.33 9.82
C ARG A 834 -40.64 8.96 9.72
N LEU A 835 -41.01 7.73 10.05
CA LEU A 835 -42.35 7.22 9.82
C LEU A 835 -43.02 6.84 11.14
N ASN A 836 -44.32 7.12 11.26
CA ASN A 836 -45.11 6.62 12.37
C ASN A 836 -45.53 5.18 12.05
N SER A 837 -45.10 4.22 12.87
CA SER A 837 -45.25 2.77 12.67
C SER A 837 -46.02 2.15 13.82
N ASN A 838 -46.88 1.17 13.49
CA ASN A 838 -47.61 0.36 14.47
C ASN A 838 -46.83 -0.90 14.91
N SER A 839 -45.58 -1.01 14.50
CA SER A 839 -44.74 -2.20 14.64
C SER A 839 -43.31 -1.76 15.03
N TRP A 840 -42.53 -2.68 15.60
CA TRP A 840 -41.17 -2.37 16.07
C TRP A 840 -40.20 -2.34 14.89
N ALA A 841 -40.03 -1.19 14.27
CA ALA A 841 -39.18 -1.03 13.10
C ALA A 841 -37.71 -1.05 13.52
N MET A 842 -36.94 -1.99 12.98
CA MET A 842 -35.54 -2.22 13.33
C MET A 842 -34.61 -2.02 12.14
N LEU A 843 -33.43 -1.48 12.44
CA LEU A 843 -32.26 -1.44 11.54
C LEU A 843 -31.13 -2.23 12.21
N LEU A 844 -30.77 -3.38 11.63
CA LEU A 844 -29.95 -4.42 12.26
C LEU A 844 -28.63 -4.66 11.52
N SER A 845 -27.58 -5.00 12.26
CA SER A 845 -26.29 -5.41 11.70
C SER A 845 -26.42 -6.70 10.89
N THR A 846 -25.73 -6.77 9.75
CA THR A 846 -25.63 -8.00 8.94
C THR A 846 -24.75 -9.06 9.59
N GLY A 847 -23.69 -8.63 10.27
CA GLY A 847 -22.85 -9.50 11.09
C GLY A 847 -23.53 -9.81 12.43
N THR A 848 -23.15 -10.95 12.99
CA THR A 848 -23.54 -11.38 14.33
C THR A 848 -22.38 -11.17 15.31
N PHE A 849 -22.71 -10.65 16.49
CA PHE A 849 -21.76 -10.25 17.51
C PHE A 849 -22.18 -10.74 18.90
N ASP A 850 -21.21 -11.20 19.69
CA ASP A 850 -21.38 -11.45 21.13
C ASP A 850 -20.44 -10.59 22.00
N ASN A 851 -19.60 -9.72 21.41
CA ASN A 851 -18.69 -8.86 22.15
C ASN A 851 -18.60 -7.45 21.53
N PHE A 852 -19.32 -6.49 22.11
CA PHE A 852 -19.35 -5.11 21.63
C PHE A 852 -19.70 -4.10 22.74
N ASP A 853 -19.30 -2.85 22.57
CA ASP A 853 -19.67 -1.72 23.43
C ASP A 853 -20.11 -0.55 22.56
N VAL A 854 -21.32 -0.04 22.79
CA VAL A 854 -21.93 1.00 21.97
C VAL A 854 -22.67 2.02 22.84
N THR A 855 -22.41 3.30 22.61
CA THR A 855 -23.13 4.44 23.23
C THR A 855 -23.76 5.29 22.14
N VAL A 856 -25.06 5.54 22.27
CA VAL A 856 -25.88 6.17 21.24
C VAL A 856 -26.75 7.24 21.86
N ARG A 857 -26.94 8.34 21.13
CA ARG A 857 -27.90 9.39 21.42
C ARG A 857 -29.08 9.30 20.46
N PHE A 858 -30.29 9.28 21.03
CA PHE A 858 -31.53 9.40 20.28
C PHE A 858 -32.08 10.82 20.43
N THR A 859 -32.07 11.59 19.35
CA THR A 859 -32.61 12.96 19.30
C THR A 859 -33.92 12.96 18.55
N CYS A 860 -35.00 13.36 19.22
CA CYS A 860 -36.36 13.24 18.72
C CYS A 860 -36.98 14.65 18.57
N PRO A 861 -36.78 15.31 17.42
CA PRO A 861 -37.23 16.70 17.24
C PRO A 861 -38.76 16.86 17.09
N TRP A 862 -39.52 15.76 17.01
CA TRP A 862 -40.97 15.79 16.76
C TRP A 862 -41.79 15.59 18.04
N GLY A 863 -43.01 16.14 18.04
CA GLY A 863 -43.89 16.27 19.21
C GLY A 863 -44.65 15.00 19.59
N ASP A 864 -43.93 13.90 19.76
CA ASP A 864 -44.47 12.59 20.13
C ASP A 864 -43.70 12.03 21.35
N ASN A 865 -44.29 11.09 22.09
CA ASN A 865 -43.80 10.57 23.38
C ASN A 865 -43.52 9.05 23.35
N ASP A 866 -43.51 8.49 22.13
CA ASP A 866 -43.44 7.08 21.81
C ASP A 866 -42.03 6.46 21.98
N ARG A 867 -41.80 5.24 21.50
CA ARG A 867 -40.65 4.41 21.91
C ARG A 867 -39.47 4.50 20.94
N VAL A 868 -38.28 4.65 21.51
CA VAL A 868 -36.99 4.52 20.83
C VAL A 868 -36.10 3.54 21.61
N GLY A 869 -35.13 2.92 20.96
CA GLY A 869 -34.28 1.97 21.67
C GLY A 869 -33.19 1.30 20.85
N ILE A 870 -32.43 0.45 21.52
CA ILE A 870 -31.39 -0.40 20.92
C ILE A 870 -31.87 -1.85 20.98
N VAL A 871 -31.76 -2.55 19.87
CA VAL A 871 -31.92 -4.00 19.79
C VAL A 871 -30.61 -4.62 20.23
N LEU A 872 -30.62 -5.24 21.42
CA LEU A 872 -29.46 -5.85 22.08
C LEU A 872 -29.03 -7.15 21.38
N ALA A 873 -30.01 -7.91 20.92
CA ALA A 873 -29.81 -9.17 20.22
C ALA A 873 -31.02 -9.49 19.34
N ARG A 874 -30.78 -9.93 18.11
CA ARG A 874 -31.78 -10.47 17.19
C ARG A 874 -31.28 -11.76 16.56
N LEU A 875 -32.16 -12.76 16.50
CA LEU A 875 -31.94 -14.03 15.84
C LEU A 875 -33.21 -14.48 15.13
N ASN A 876 -33.05 -15.23 14.04
CA ASN A 876 -34.16 -15.93 13.39
C ASN A 876 -33.92 -17.45 13.55
N ILE A 877 -34.85 -18.13 14.22
CA ILE A 877 -34.79 -19.57 14.46
C ILE A 877 -36.01 -20.20 13.79
N SER A 878 -35.80 -21.04 12.77
CA SER A 878 -36.87 -21.76 12.08
C SER A 878 -37.99 -20.87 11.49
N GLY A 879 -37.68 -19.62 11.13
CA GLY A 879 -38.64 -18.67 10.58
C GLY A 879 -39.31 -17.78 11.64
N GLU A 880 -39.04 -18.00 12.93
CA GLU A 880 -39.49 -17.14 14.03
C GLU A 880 -38.38 -16.15 14.42
N GLU A 881 -38.70 -14.85 14.43
CA GLU A 881 -37.77 -13.78 14.78
C GLU A 881 -37.84 -13.50 16.28
N HIS A 882 -36.73 -13.74 16.98
CA HIS A 882 -36.56 -13.39 18.39
C HIS A 882 -35.70 -12.14 18.54
N THR A 883 -36.13 -11.23 19.39
CA THR A 883 -35.45 -9.96 19.67
C THR A 883 -35.35 -9.70 21.17
N LEU A 884 -34.29 -9.03 21.59
CA LEU A 884 -34.13 -8.50 22.94
C LEU A 884 -33.80 -7.02 22.78
N SER A 885 -34.65 -6.14 23.30
CA SER A 885 -34.53 -4.68 23.09
C SER A 885 -34.52 -3.92 24.40
N ALA A 886 -33.64 -2.92 24.49
CA ALA A 886 -33.66 -1.90 25.53
C ALA A 886 -34.43 -0.68 25.00
N ILE A 887 -35.51 -0.33 25.66
CA ILE A 887 -36.54 0.59 25.18
C ILE A 887 -36.68 1.78 26.14
N ARG A 888 -36.84 2.97 25.55
CA ARG A 888 -37.11 4.24 26.22
C ARG A 888 -38.36 4.89 25.63
N ASN A 889 -39.24 5.41 26.48
CA ASN A 889 -40.33 6.29 26.09
C ASN A 889 -40.62 7.36 27.15
N GLN A 890 -41.61 8.20 26.88
CA GLN A 890 -42.10 9.21 27.81
C GLN A 890 -43.58 9.01 28.18
N ASP A 891 -44.19 7.86 27.85
CA ASP A 891 -45.59 7.56 28.17
C ASP A 891 -45.89 7.51 29.68
N LYS A 892 -47.19 7.58 29.99
CA LYS A 892 -47.73 7.45 31.34
C LYS A 892 -48.66 6.24 31.47
N GLY A 893 -48.86 5.76 32.71
CA GLY A 893 -49.79 4.68 33.02
C GLY A 893 -49.26 3.29 32.63
N GLU A 894 -50.14 2.40 32.18
CA GLU A 894 -49.81 1.00 31.83
C GLU A 894 -48.82 0.87 30.66
N ASN A 895 -48.60 1.96 29.90
CA ASN A 895 -47.67 2.05 28.78
C ASN A 895 -46.31 2.67 29.14
N ASP A 896 -46.08 2.98 30.42
CA ASP A 896 -44.80 3.51 30.91
C ASP A 896 -43.70 2.45 30.71
N MET A 897 -42.76 2.79 29.82
CA MET A 897 -41.54 2.04 29.49
C MET A 897 -40.35 3.01 29.55
N ARG A 898 -40.34 3.89 30.56
CA ARG A 898 -39.30 4.90 30.68
C ARG A 898 -37.90 4.30 30.83
N TRP A 899 -37.77 3.04 31.24
CA TRP A 899 -36.58 2.22 30.98
C TRP A 899 -36.97 0.76 31.07
N ALA A 900 -37.07 0.09 29.93
CA ALA A 900 -37.53 -1.30 29.89
C ALA A 900 -36.64 -2.17 29.02
N ILE A 901 -36.51 -3.44 29.41
CA ILE A 901 -35.88 -4.47 28.59
C ILE A 901 -36.94 -5.52 28.29
N VAL A 902 -37.19 -5.73 27.01
CA VAL A 902 -38.30 -6.55 26.54
C VAL A 902 -37.80 -7.54 25.51
N LYS A 903 -38.18 -8.81 25.68
CA LYS A 903 -38.01 -9.86 24.68
C LYS A 903 -39.20 -9.85 23.74
N ASP A 904 -38.94 -9.98 22.44
CA ASP A 904 -39.92 -10.09 21.35
C ASP A 904 -40.99 -8.98 21.37
N TYR A 905 -40.53 -7.75 21.56
CA TYR A 905 -41.41 -6.58 21.69
C TYR A 905 -42.37 -6.44 20.51
N ARG A 906 -43.64 -6.13 20.80
CA ARG A 906 -44.76 -6.00 19.83
C ARG A 906 -45.09 -7.28 19.04
N THR A 907 -44.63 -8.44 19.51
CA THR A 907 -45.07 -9.75 19.02
C THR A 907 -46.01 -10.44 20.02
N PRO A 908 -46.74 -11.49 19.60
CA PRO A 908 -47.53 -12.33 20.51
C PRO A 908 -46.70 -12.99 21.64
N HIS A 909 -45.38 -13.09 21.50
CA HIS A 909 -44.46 -13.71 22.45
C HIS A 909 -43.72 -12.69 23.34
N SER A 910 -44.16 -11.42 23.31
CA SER A 910 -43.54 -10.33 24.06
C SER A 910 -43.48 -10.63 25.56
N THR A 911 -42.29 -10.54 26.15
CA THR A 911 -42.05 -10.80 27.57
C THR A 911 -41.19 -9.71 28.18
N ASP A 912 -41.68 -9.08 29.26
CA ASP A 912 -40.91 -8.07 30.00
C ASP A 912 -39.80 -8.75 30.82
N ILE A 913 -38.55 -8.37 30.56
CA ILE A 913 -37.37 -8.86 31.28
C ILE A 913 -37.06 -7.93 32.45
N HIS A 914 -37.13 -6.62 32.20
CA HIS A 914 -36.95 -5.60 33.21
C HIS A 914 -37.96 -4.47 32.99
N ARG A 915 -38.97 -4.40 33.86
CA ARG A 915 -40.01 -3.35 33.85
C ARG A 915 -40.62 -3.06 35.23
N GLU A 916 -40.50 -4.02 36.16
CA GLU A 916 -41.23 -4.01 37.43
C GLU A 916 -40.86 -2.85 38.38
N LYS A 917 -39.79 -2.11 38.12
CA LYS A 917 -39.53 -0.79 38.73
C LYS A 917 -38.85 0.17 37.76
N ASN A 918 -39.67 0.89 37.01
CA ASN A 918 -39.29 2.07 36.22
C ASN A 918 -38.75 3.26 37.06
N ASP A 919 -38.23 3.06 38.28
CA ASP A 919 -37.85 4.12 39.22
C ASP A 919 -36.42 4.66 39.03
N GLN A 920 -35.64 4.07 38.12
CA GLN A 920 -34.24 4.44 37.88
C GLN A 920 -34.03 5.69 37.02
N VAL A 921 -35.10 6.19 36.42
CA VAL A 921 -35.13 7.37 35.54
C VAL A 921 -36.44 8.13 35.79
N GLN A 922 -36.43 9.45 35.64
CA GLN A 922 -37.61 10.28 35.93
C GLN A 922 -38.78 9.98 34.97
N ASN A 923 -40.00 9.97 35.54
CA ASN A 923 -41.23 9.98 34.74
C ASN A 923 -41.54 11.42 34.34
N ASN A 924 -41.42 11.75 33.05
CA ASN A 924 -41.71 13.10 32.55
C ASN A 924 -43.21 13.30 32.23
N ASN A 925 -44.10 12.51 32.83
CA ASN A 925 -45.56 12.66 32.81
C ASN A 925 -46.20 12.70 31.41
N GLY A 926 -45.69 11.97 30.42
CA GLY A 926 -46.22 12.05 29.06
C GLY A 926 -45.62 13.18 28.21
N ALA A 927 -44.50 13.77 28.63
CA ALA A 927 -43.84 14.84 27.88
C ALA A 927 -43.44 14.39 26.47
N ASN A 928 -43.64 15.27 25.49
CA ASN A 928 -43.15 15.03 24.13
C ASN A 928 -41.63 15.02 24.13
N TRP A 929 -41.03 14.12 23.34
CA TRP A 929 -39.59 14.06 23.21
C TRP A 929 -38.96 15.35 22.68
N SER A 930 -39.70 16.15 21.90
CA SER A 930 -39.26 17.47 21.44
C SER A 930 -38.97 18.48 22.56
N GLN A 931 -39.44 18.24 23.78
CA GLN A 931 -39.12 19.06 24.96
C GLN A 931 -37.69 18.80 25.48
N PHE A 932 -37.04 17.73 25.00
CA PHE A 932 -35.69 17.33 25.36
C PHE A 932 -34.80 17.37 24.11
N PRO A 933 -34.36 18.57 23.66
CA PRO A 933 -33.63 18.72 22.40
C PRO A 933 -32.29 18.00 22.36
N GLN A 934 -31.70 17.71 23.52
CA GLN A 934 -30.47 16.91 23.66
C GLN A 934 -30.72 15.39 23.54
N GLY A 935 -31.99 14.97 23.50
CA GLY A 935 -32.37 13.59 23.33
C GLY A 935 -32.17 12.73 24.57
N VAL A 936 -31.85 11.45 24.37
CA VAL A 936 -31.52 10.50 25.44
C VAL A 936 -30.32 9.66 25.06
N LEU A 937 -29.44 9.37 26.03
CA LEU A 937 -28.32 8.46 25.87
C LEU A 937 -28.70 7.04 26.28
N ILE A 938 -28.33 6.06 25.46
CA ILE A 938 -28.37 4.63 25.80
C ILE A 938 -27.00 4.03 25.51
N ARG A 939 -26.47 3.26 26.45
CA ARG A 939 -25.24 2.47 26.27
C ARG A 939 -25.52 0.99 26.45
N VAL A 940 -24.91 0.17 25.63
CA VAL A 940 -24.98 -1.28 25.69
C VAL A 940 -23.58 -1.84 25.59
N ARG A 941 -23.22 -2.74 26.51
CA ARG A 941 -22.00 -3.51 26.47
C ARG A 941 -22.35 -4.99 26.54
N ARG A 942 -21.99 -5.75 25.52
CA ARG A 942 -22.11 -7.20 25.50
C ARG A 942 -20.72 -7.83 25.59
N SER A 943 -20.58 -8.84 26.45
CA SER A 943 -19.38 -9.66 26.62
C SER A 943 -19.81 -11.12 26.77
N GLY A 944 -19.93 -11.82 25.65
CA GLY A 944 -20.46 -13.18 25.56
C GLY A 944 -21.92 -13.25 26.01
N ASN A 945 -22.14 -13.95 27.13
CA ASN A 945 -23.46 -14.17 27.72
C ASN A 945 -23.87 -13.11 28.76
N ILE A 946 -23.05 -12.07 28.96
CA ILE A 946 -23.36 -10.94 29.84
C ILE A 946 -23.64 -9.71 28.97
N ILE A 947 -24.80 -9.08 29.16
CA ILE A 947 -25.14 -7.79 28.56
C ILE A 947 -25.40 -6.78 29.67
N GLU A 948 -24.69 -5.66 29.64
CA GLU A 948 -24.91 -4.53 30.52
C GLU A 948 -25.53 -3.39 29.69
N CYS A 949 -26.59 -2.78 30.19
CA CYS A 949 -27.23 -1.64 29.53
C CYS A 949 -27.52 -0.49 30.50
N TRP A 950 -27.35 0.74 30.01
CA TRP A 950 -27.54 1.98 30.76
C TRP A 950 -28.37 2.95 29.93
N THR A 951 -29.04 3.88 30.61
CA THR A 951 -29.65 5.06 30.00
C THR A 951 -29.37 6.33 30.80
N GLY A 952 -29.36 7.48 30.12
CA GLY A 952 -29.41 8.79 30.75
C GLY A 952 -30.84 9.26 31.00
N GLU A 953 -30.99 10.34 31.79
CA GLU A 953 -32.23 11.11 31.90
C GLU A 953 -32.60 11.75 30.54
N ALA A 954 -33.89 12.06 30.34
CA ALA A 954 -34.31 12.74 29.12
C ALA A 954 -33.72 14.17 29.09
N GLY A 955 -33.02 14.51 28.01
CA GLY A 955 -32.32 15.79 27.84
C GLY A 955 -30.96 15.85 28.55
N ALA A 956 -30.53 14.79 29.24
CA ALA A 956 -29.23 14.75 29.89
C ALA A 956 -28.14 14.25 28.94
N ASN A 957 -26.95 14.84 29.08
CA ASN A 957 -25.74 14.46 28.34
C ASN A 957 -24.89 13.42 29.08
N GLN A 958 -25.45 12.76 30.11
CA GLN A 958 -24.75 11.77 30.93
C GLN A 958 -25.63 10.53 31.14
N LEU A 959 -24.99 9.36 31.22
CA LEU A 959 -25.65 8.10 31.62
C LEU A 959 -25.93 8.13 33.13
N SER A 960 -27.05 7.56 33.54
CA SER A 960 -27.36 7.38 34.97
C SER A 960 -26.83 6.04 35.45
N GLU A 961 -25.92 6.03 36.43
CA GLU A 961 -25.40 4.78 37.02
C GLU A 961 -26.51 3.93 37.65
N SER A 962 -27.55 4.56 38.21
CA SER A 962 -28.69 3.84 38.79
C SER A 962 -29.50 3.09 37.74
N SER A 963 -29.45 3.50 36.47
CA SER A 963 -30.15 2.83 35.37
C SER A 963 -29.47 1.53 34.89
N LYS A 964 -28.27 1.22 35.37
CA LYS A 964 -27.52 0.04 34.93
C LYS A 964 -28.31 -1.23 35.18
N TYR A 965 -28.57 -1.98 34.13
CA TYR A 965 -29.12 -3.33 34.23
C TYR A 965 -28.15 -4.36 33.65
N LEU A 966 -27.93 -5.43 34.40
CA LEU A 966 -27.09 -6.55 33.99
C LEU A 966 -27.98 -7.74 33.64
N ILE A 967 -27.95 -8.11 32.38
CA ILE A 967 -28.60 -9.29 31.81
C ILE A 967 -27.56 -10.40 31.77
N ASN A 968 -27.82 -11.49 32.50
CA ASN A 968 -27.04 -12.70 32.38
C ASN A 968 -27.88 -13.75 31.63
N LEU A 969 -27.50 -14.03 30.39
CA LEU A 969 -28.22 -14.95 29.50
C LEU A 969 -28.18 -16.39 30.02
N GLU A 970 -27.21 -16.75 30.86
CA GLU A 970 -27.10 -18.09 31.47
C GLU A 970 -28.15 -18.34 32.56
N THR A 971 -28.54 -17.30 33.29
CA THR A 971 -29.42 -17.43 34.45
C THR A 971 -30.90 -17.23 34.13
N ASP A 972 -31.22 -16.56 33.02
CA ASP A 972 -32.60 -16.37 32.57
C ASP A 972 -32.93 -17.30 31.41
N ASP A 973 -33.67 -18.37 31.69
CA ASP A 973 -34.05 -19.39 30.71
C ASP A 973 -34.85 -18.81 29.53
N ARG A 974 -35.57 -17.68 29.75
CA ARG A 974 -36.32 -16.98 28.70
C ARG A 974 -35.40 -16.40 27.63
N LEU A 975 -34.12 -16.18 27.95
CA LEU A 975 -33.11 -15.56 27.10
C LEU A 975 -32.09 -16.55 26.51
N SER A 976 -32.27 -17.84 26.77
CA SER A 976 -31.36 -18.92 26.32
C SER A 976 -31.10 -18.92 24.81
N VAL A 977 -32.07 -18.48 24.00
CA VAL A 977 -31.93 -18.35 22.54
C VAL A 977 -30.79 -17.43 22.12
N PHE A 978 -30.44 -16.43 22.95
CA PHE A 978 -29.42 -15.43 22.66
C PHE A 978 -28.00 -15.81 23.12
N ARG A 979 -27.77 -17.02 23.67
CA ARG A 979 -26.44 -17.54 24.08
C ARG A 979 -25.55 -17.92 22.89
N ARG A 980 -25.43 -17.01 21.93
CA ARG A 980 -24.66 -17.12 20.69
C ARG A 980 -24.47 -15.73 20.08
N PRO A 981 -23.57 -15.55 19.11
CA PRO A 981 -23.49 -14.31 18.33
C PRO A 981 -24.84 -13.92 17.72
N CYS A 982 -25.30 -12.68 17.95
CA CYS A 982 -26.58 -12.18 17.45
C CYS A 982 -26.39 -10.86 16.69
N SER A 983 -27.30 -10.52 15.78
CA SER A 983 -27.35 -9.17 15.23
C SER A 983 -27.79 -8.18 16.32
N TRP A 984 -27.31 -6.95 16.26
CA TRP A 984 -27.77 -5.84 17.11
C TRP A 984 -28.12 -4.64 16.24
N GLY A 985 -28.80 -3.64 16.80
CA GLY A 985 -29.08 -2.43 16.03
C GLY A 985 -30.02 -1.44 16.71
N PHE A 986 -30.74 -0.66 15.91
CA PHE A 986 -31.63 0.40 16.39
C PHE A 986 -33.08 0.02 16.20
N GLY A 987 -33.95 0.48 17.10
CA GLY A 987 -35.38 0.22 17.06
C GLY A 987 -36.21 1.48 17.26
N SER A 988 -37.35 1.51 16.56
CA SER A 988 -38.33 2.58 16.64
C SER A 988 -39.75 2.04 16.70
N PHE A 989 -40.59 2.62 17.56
CA PHE A 989 -42.03 2.43 17.51
C PHE A 989 -42.69 3.79 17.44
N SER A 990 -43.40 4.07 16.34
CA SER A 990 -44.21 5.28 16.18
C SER A 990 -43.48 6.64 16.35
N GLN A 991 -42.19 6.64 16.72
CA GLN A 991 -41.42 7.83 17.04
C GLN A 991 -40.40 8.16 15.93
N SER A 992 -40.56 9.33 15.32
CA SER A 992 -39.50 9.87 14.44
C SER A 992 -38.33 10.36 15.29
N HIS A 993 -37.11 10.01 14.89
CA HIS A 993 -35.89 10.34 15.63
C HIS A 993 -34.63 10.30 14.76
N GLN A 994 -33.57 10.92 15.26
CA GLN A 994 -32.20 10.82 14.76
C GLN A 994 -31.36 10.04 15.76
N VAL A 995 -30.45 9.22 15.23
CA VAL A 995 -29.53 8.39 15.98
C VAL A 995 -28.12 8.88 15.69
N GLU A 996 -27.44 9.30 16.76
CA GLU A 996 -26.03 9.67 16.75
C GLU A 996 -25.26 8.61 17.55
N VAL A 997 -24.33 7.91 16.90
CA VAL A 997 -23.45 6.96 17.56
C VAL A 997 -22.27 7.72 18.16
N ILE A 998 -22.24 7.84 19.48
CA ILE A 998 -21.19 8.58 20.20
C ILE A 998 -19.91 7.75 20.31
N SER A 999 -20.06 6.45 20.59
CA SER A 999 -18.95 5.50 20.62
C SER A 999 -19.42 4.11 20.21
N HIS A 1000 -18.57 3.38 19.51
CA HIS A 1000 -18.81 1.98 19.16
C HIS A 1000 -17.47 1.26 19.05
N THR A 1001 -17.35 0.14 19.76
CA THR A 1001 -16.21 -0.79 19.64
C THR A 1001 -16.74 -2.20 19.47
N ASN A 1002 -16.30 -2.86 18.42
CA ASN A 1002 -16.59 -4.27 18.18
C ASN A 1002 -15.34 -5.08 18.51
N HIS A 1003 -15.48 -6.06 19.39
CA HIS A 1003 -14.38 -6.90 19.85
C HIS A 1003 -14.43 -8.31 19.23
N GLY A 1004 -15.30 -8.53 18.22
CA GLY A 1004 -15.46 -9.81 17.54
C GLY A 1004 -16.45 -10.74 18.24
N ASN A 1005 -16.30 -12.04 17.99
CA ASN A 1005 -17.05 -13.09 18.69
C ASN A 1005 -16.10 -13.85 19.63
N LEU A 1006 -16.52 -14.04 20.88
CA LEU A 1006 -15.79 -14.80 21.89
C LEU A 1006 -15.99 -16.31 21.75
N GLY A 1007 -17.00 -16.74 20.98
CA GLY A 1007 -17.28 -18.14 20.68
C GLY A 1007 -18.43 -18.67 21.52
#